data_AF-A0A0V1ITM1-F1
#
_entry.id   AF-A0A0V1ITM1-F1
#
_cell.length_a   1.000
_cell.length_b   1.000
_cell.length_c   1.000
_cell.angle_alpha   90.00
_cell.angle_beta   90.00
_cell.angle_gamma   90.00
#
_symmetry.space_group_name_H-M   'P 1'
#
loop_
_entity.id
_entity.type
_entity.pdbx_description
1 polymer ?
#
loop_
_entity_poly.entity_id
_entity_poly.type
_entity_poly.pdbx_seq_one_letter_code
_entity_poly.pdbx_strand_id
1 'polypeptide(L)'
;MDDGIGSKLLENEELDQLLFRFGLELDEVTTEVFSDGSGKNVEEVVLKIEIPANRCDLLCWEGLIRALLIFYKSCEQPNYVIAASKMIPTIQLKVTKEVETIRPYVVAAVLRNVTFNRDAYDSFIALQEKLHQNICRKRQLVAIGTHDLDKVKAPFVYSAKSPQEICFKPLNEKDKFTAAQLMTHYSKDSHLRQYLHIIEHSPVFPYICDSEGAILSMPPIINSDQSKITLQTKNILIECTAVDLHRAQIVLDTIVCMFSVYCDQPYQIDPVEVITAGGIRQTYPILSCRTGSVSTSKVNRTIGVKLPSVTVAQLLNRMGISAEVGIEDTVVYRIPPTRHDILHECDIIEDVAIAYGYNNIKKELPPAAAISDQLYLNKITEAMRKEIACAGFTEILTFSLCSRADVSMKLNQPEELNRAVEIANPKTLEFQASCFMFMHFVARTLLLPGILKTLAHNKDKALPLKLFEIQDVVERNDSSDKDPVNRRHFCAVYYGKTSGFETIHGLLDHFMRLLEVSSNPALGYCIKEDLLPFYFPGRCASIMLRGEKKIGHMGILHPSVCRAFDLNLVCSCLELSFEDVIETKRFCCEFRISDVVRESNYGEYIMKKNALRRRSFCFHMNCMDFFCKQWTYLRRTGSKLSAKCHQWYCGYEGIREIMKSQLILLRSKTMPATTLKINCYGPEMEHSPVSVNMAYCSMQSLRKFCFIVVSLLAKKEIPKRIIK
;
A
#
# COMPACT_ATOMS: atom_id res chain seq x y z
N MET A 1 -21.99 16.31 -36.29
CA MET A 1 -21.11 16.47 -35.12
C MET A 1 -21.11 17.90 -34.59
N ASP A 2 -21.47 18.89 -35.41
CA ASP A 2 -21.59 20.30 -34.97
C ASP A 2 -22.69 20.56 -33.93
N ASP A 3 -23.65 19.64 -33.75
CA ASP A 3 -24.66 19.67 -32.69
C ASP A 3 -24.31 18.70 -31.54
N GLY A 4 -23.10 18.85 -30.95
CA GLY A 4 -22.45 17.91 -30.02
C GLY A 4 -23.31 17.35 -28.88
N ILE A 5 -24.29 18.10 -28.39
CA ILE A 5 -25.48 17.65 -27.65
C ILE A 5 -26.57 18.58 -28.18
N GLY A 6 -27.55 18.06 -28.93
CA GLY A 6 -28.45 18.88 -29.76
C GLY A 6 -29.05 20.07 -29.02
N SER A 7 -28.58 21.29 -29.35
CA SER A 7 -29.15 22.65 -29.20
C SER A 7 -30.01 23.01 -27.98
N LYS A 8 -30.06 22.18 -26.94
CA LYS A 8 -30.52 22.51 -25.61
C LYS A 8 -29.29 22.42 -24.72
N LEU A 9 -28.76 23.58 -24.37
CA LEU A 9 -27.91 23.73 -23.19
C LEU A 9 -28.63 23.00 -22.05
N LEU A 10 -28.16 21.80 -21.70
CA LEU A 10 -28.49 21.23 -20.40
C LEU A 10 -28.05 22.30 -19.40
N GLU A 11 -28.95 22.66 -18.48
CA GLU A 11 -28.56 23.51 -17.37
C GLU A 11 -27.38 22.84 -16.66
N ASN A 12 -26.44 23.62 -16.11
CA ASN A 12 -25.20 23.07 -15.53
C ASN A 12 -25.48 21.93 -14.52
N GLU A 13 -26.61 21.99 -13.81
CA GLU A 13 -27.06 20.94 -12.89
C GLU A 13 -27.43 19.61 -13.59
N GLU A 14 -28.07 19.67 -14.76
CA GLU A 14 -28.42 18.46 -15.50
C GLU A 14 -27.19 17.81 -16.12
N LEU A 15 -26.21 18.62 -16.56
CA LEU A 15 -24.93 18.13 -17.05
C LEU A 15 -24.11 17.49 -15.92
N ASP A 16 -24.04 18.12 -14.75
CA ASP A 16 -23.36 17.57 -13.59
C ASP A 16 -23.97 16.21 -13.15
N GLN A 17 -25.31 16.13 -13.11
CA GLN A 17 -26.00 14.86 -12.85
C GLN A 17 -25.71 13.79 -13.92
N LEU A 18 -25.59 14.18 -15.18
CA LEU A 18 -25.24 13.26 -16.27
C LEU A 18 -23.81 12.72 -16.08
N LEU A 19 -22.85 13.60 -15.82
CA LEU A 19 -21.46 13.25 -15.57
C LEU A 19 -21.36 12.32 -14.36
N PHE A 20 -22.00 12.67 -13.25
CA PHE A 20 -22.02 11.85 -12.03
C PHE A 20 -22.60 10.45 -12.28
N ARG A 21 -23.68 10.34 -13.08
CA ARG A 21 -24.27 9.04 -13.45
C ARG A 21 -23.37 8.19 -14.33
N PHE A 22 -22.53 8.82 -15.14
CA PHE A 22 -21.55 8.13 -15.99
C PHE A 22 -20.25 7.80 -15.23
N GLY A 23 -20.05 8.36 -14.04
CA GLY A 23 -18.84 8.20 -13.22
C GLY A 23 -17.76 9.24 -13.52
N LEU A 24 -18.15 10.42 -14.01
CA LEU A 24 -17.29 11.59 -14.20
C LEU A 24 -17.68 12.69 -13.19
N GLU A 25 -16.75 13.59 -12.93
CA GLU A 25 -16.93 14.71 -12.03
C GLU A 25 -16.62 16.01 -12.77
N LEU A 26 -17.50 17.01 -12.61
CA LEU A 26 -17.25 18.36 -13.08
C LEU A 26 -16.48 19.11 -11.98
N ASP A 27 -15.17 19.28 -12.17
CA ASP A 27 -14.27 19.87 -11.17
C ASP A 27 -14.44 21.39 -11.10
N GLU A 28 -14.29 22.07 -12.25
CA GLU A 28 -14.46 23.52 -12.31
C GLU A 28 -15.07 24.00 -13.63
N VAL A 29 -15.83 25.09 -13.54
CA VAL A 29 -16.34 25.85 -14.68
C VAL A 29 -15.63 27.19 -14.68
N THR A 30 -14.71 27.37 -15.63
CA THR A 30 -13.89 28.58 -15.76
C THR A 30 -14.27 29.35 -17.01
N THR A 31 -14.10 30.67 -17.02
CA THR A 31 -14.25 31.47 -18.23
C THR A 31 -12.86 31.87 -18.72
N GLU A 32 -12.49 31.39 -19.90
CA GLU A 32 -11.23 31.77 -20.55
C GLU A 32 -11.51 32.85 -21.60
N VAL A 33 -10.67 33.88 -21.61
CA VAL A 33 -10.78 34.98 -22.55
C VAL A 33 -9.84 34.71 -23.73
N PHE A 34 -10.41 34.34 -24.87
CA PHE A 34 -9.66 34.13 -26.10
C PHE A 34 -9.62 35.42 -26.92
N SER A 35 -8.43 35.79 -27.40
CA SER A 35 -8.27 36.85 -28.40
C SER A 35 -8.48 36.25 -29.78
N ASP A 36 -9.56 36.63 -30.44
CA ASP A 36 -10.03 35.96 -31.67
C ASP A 36 -9.26 36.36 -32.94
N GLY A 37 -7.97 36.69 -32.81
CA GLY A 37 -7.09 37.18 -33.90
C GLY A 37 -7.49 38.53 -34.50
N SER A 38 -8.70 39.01 -34.24
CA SER A 38 -9.32 40.25 -34.72
C SER A 38 -9.29 41.39 -33.69
N GLY A 39 -8.66 41.16 -32.53
CA GLY A 39 -8.58 42.14 -31.43
C GLY A 39 -9.83 42.23 -30.54
N LYS A 40 -10.83 41.35 -30.75
CA LYS A 40 -11.94 41.17 -29.81
C LYS A 40 -11.66 40.01 -28.87
N ASN A 41 -11.94 40.24 -27.59
CA ASN A 41 -11.93 39.22 -26.55
C ASN A 41 -13.27 38.48 -26.59
N VAL A 42 -13.22 37.18 -26.82
CA VAL A 42 -14.36 36.26 -26.72
C VAL A 42 -14.20 35.52 -25.40
N GLU A 43 -15.20 35.66 -24.53
CA GLU A 43 -15.27 34.91 -23.28
C GLU A 43 -15.92 33.56 -23.57
N GLU A 44 -15.18 32.47 -23.44
CA GLU A 44 -15.71 31.11 -23.57
C GLU A 44 -15.74 30.41 -22.23
N VAL A 45 -16.83 29.72 -21.96
CA VAL A 45 -16.99 28.89 -20.76
C VAL A 45 -16.30 27.55 -21.01
N VAL A 46 -15.24 27.29 -20.25
CA VAL A 46 -14.46 26.05 -20.29
C VAL A 46 -14.85 25.18 -19.10
N LEU A 47 -15.33 23.97 -19.41
CA LEU A 47 -15.66 22.94 -18.42
C LEU A 47 -14.44 22.05 -18.19
N LYS A 48 -13.98 21.94 -16.94
CA LYS A 48 -12.95 21.00 -16.55
C LYS A 48 -13.58 19.77 -15.91
N ILE A 49 -13.45 18.65 -16.62
CA ILE A 49 -14.06 17.38 -16.25
C ILE A 49 -12.93 16.42 -15.85
N GLU A 50 -13.03 15.85 -14.66
CA GLU A 50 -12.12 14.80 -14.22
C GLU A 50 -12.50 13.46 -14.89
N ILE A 51 -11.48 12.82 -15.47
CA ILE A 51 -11.62 11.58 -16.24
C ILE A 51 -10.82 10.48 -15.54
N PRO A 52 -11.37 9.27 -15.37
CA PRO A 52 -10.66 8.18 -14.72
C PRO A 52 -9.48 7.71 -15.57
N ALA A 53 -8.34 7.47 -14.91
CA ALA A 53 -7.06 7.22 -15.58
C ALA A 53 -7.03 5.94 -16.45
N ASN A 54 -7.97 5.02 -16.27
CA ASN A 54 -8.12 3.80 -17.07
C ASN A 54 -8.76 4.06 -18.45
N ARG A 55 -9.58 5.11 -18.60
CA ARG A 55 -10.35 5.40 -19.81
C ARG A 55 -9.65 6.41 -20.73
N CYS A 56 -8.67 5.93 -21.49
CA CYS A 56 -7.92 6.75 -22.44
C CYS A 56 -8.79 7.30 -23.59
N ASP A 57 -9.89 6.63 -23.89
CA ASP A 57 -10.86 7.04 -24.90
C ASP A 57 -11.61 8.33 -24.54
N LEU A 58 -11.68 8.71 -23.27
CA LEU A 58 -12.41 9.89 -22.80
C LEU A 58 -11.56 11.17 -22.75
N LEU A 59 -10.26 11.09 -23.06
CA LEU A 59 -9.31 12.22 -22.89
C LEU A 59 -9.52 13.38 -23.88
N CYS A 60 -10.34 13.19 -24.91
CA CYS A 60 -10.67 14.18 -25.93
C CYS A 60 -12.17 14.45 -25.99
N TRP A 61 -12.53 15.57 -26.62
CA TRP A 61 -13.91 16.00 -26.78
C TRP A 61 -14.75 15.00 -27.58
N GLU A 62 -14.18 14.46 -28.66
CA GLU A 62 -14.81 13.48 -29.55
C GLU A 62 -15.16 12.19 -28.81
N GLY A 63 -14.24 11.72 -27.98
CA GLY A 63 -14.41 10.52 -27.18
C GLY A 63 -15.42 10.68 -26.06
N LEU A 64 -15.33 11.80 -25.32
CA LEU A 64 -16.24 12.12 -24.23
C LEU A 64 -17.68 12.28 -24.72
N ILE A 65 -17.92 13.13 -25.73
CA ILE A 65 -19.27 13.33 -26.28
C ILE A 65 -19.81 12.01 -26.77
N ARG A 66 -19.03 11.27 -27.55
CA ARG A 66 -19.50 10.00 -28.11
C ARG A 66 -19.91 9.03 -27.01
N ALA A 67 -19.12 8.89 -25.95
CA ALA A 67 -19.47 8.04 -24.83
C ALA A 67 -20.78 8.49 -24.13
N LEU A 68 -20.95 9.80 -23.92
CA LEU A 68 -22.17 10.35 -23.30
C LEU A 68 -23.40 10.19 -24.20
N LEU A 69 -23.28 10.41 -25.51
CA LEU A 69 -24.36 10.21 -26.47
C LEU A 69 -24.79 8.74 -26.56
N ILE A 70 -23.85 7.80 -26.52
CA ILE A 70 -24.14 6.36 -26.46
C ILE A 70 -24.87 6.02 -25.14
N PHE A 71 -24.41 6.60 -24.03
CA PHE A 71 -25.02 6.40 -22.71
C PHE A 71 -26.47 6.88 -22.63
N TYR A 72 -26.78 7.97 -23.33
CA TYR A 72 -28.12 8.53 -23.49
C TYR A 72 -28.93 7.88 -24.63
N LYS A 73 -28.36 6.88 -25.33
CA LYS A 73 -28.96 6.17 -26.48
C LYS A 73 -29.27 7.08 -27.67
N SER A 74 -28.53 8.17 -27.83
CA SER A 74 -28.68 9.10 -28.96
C SER A 74 -27.84 8.69 -30.17
N CYS A 75 -26.84 7.84 -30.00
CA CYS A 75 -26.08 7.26 -31.09
C CYS A 75 -25.65 5.82 -30.78
N GLU A 76 -25.27 5.07 -31.82
CA GLU A 76 -24.73 3.73 -31.71
C GLU A 76 -23.20 3.74 -31.68
N GLN A 77 -22.62 2.68 -31.12
CA GLN A 77 -21.17 2.48 -31.11
C GLN A 77 -20.66 2.38 -32.57
N PRO A 78 -19.68 3.21 -32.99
CA PRO A 78 -19.15 3.15 -34.34
C PRO A 78 -18.36 1.86 -34.57
N ASN A 79 -18.39 1.38 -35.81
CA ASN A 79 -17.59 0.25 -36.25
C ASN A 79 -16.32 0.77 -36.93
N TYR A 80 -15.17 0.58 -36.31
CA TYR A 80 -13.87 0.96 -36.87
C TYR A 80 -13.39 -0.10 -37.85
N VAL A 81 -13.11 0.30 -39.07
CA VAL A 81 -12.77 -0.62 -40.16
C VAL A 81 -11.44 -0.24 -40.80
N ILE A 82 -10.61 -1.25 -41.03
CA ILE A 82 -9.38 -1.11 -41.82
C ILE A 82 -9.77 -1.09 -43.30
N ALA A 83 -9.28 -0.10 -44.06
CA ALA A 83 -9.68 0.11 -45.45
C ALA A 83 -9.43 -1.12 -46.35
N ALA A 84 -10.51 -1.75 -46.83
CA ALA A 84 -10.46 -3.01 -47.59
C ALA A 84 -9.87 -2.87 -49.02
N SER A 85 -9.92 -1.68 -49.63
CA SER A 85 -9.50 -1.44 -51.02
C SER A 85 -7.98 -1.59 -51.26
N LYS A 86 -7.18 -1.84 -50.21
CA LYS A 86 -5.73 -2.03 -50.28
C LYS A 86 -5.29 -3.12 -49.29
N MET A 87 -5.72 -4.37 -49.50
CA MET A 87 -5.19 -5.53 -48.75
C MET A 87 -3.65 -5.68 -48.84
N ILE A 88 -3.01 -4.95 -49.75
CA ILE A 88 -1.58 -4.68 -49.73
C ILE A 88 -1.39 -3.28 -49.15
N PRO A 89 -0.82 -3.13 -47.95
CA PRO A 89 -0.52 -1.83 -47.36
C PRO A 89 0.37 -1.03 -48.32
N THR A 90 -0.13 0.12 -48.79
CA THR A 90 0.61 0.96 -49.75
C THR A 90 1.79 1.69 -49.12
N ILE A 91 1.87 1.71 -47.79
CA ILE A 91 2.89 2.42 -47.02
C ILE A 91 3.61 1.42 -46.13
N GLN A 92 4.93 1.43 -46.22
CA GLN A 92 5.82 0.58 -45.42
C GLN A 92 6.70 1.44 -44.52
N LEU A 93 6.91 0.98 -43.29
CA LEU A 93 7.85 1.54 -42.33
C LEU A 93 8.84 0.45 -41.90
N LYS A 94 10.11 0.61 -42.27
CA LYS A 94 11.18 -0.36 -41.99
C LYS A 94 11.94 0.01 -40.73
N VAL A 95 12.14 -0.94 -39.83
CA VAL A 95 12.89 -0.78 -38.58
C VAL A 95 14.27 -1.40 -38.73
N THR A 96 15.31 -0.65 -38.39
CA THR A 96 16.69 -1.14 -38.43
C THR A 96 17.13 -1.66 -37.06
N LYS A 97 18.23 -2.43 -36.99
CA LYS A 97 18.65 -3.10 -35.75
C LYS A 97 19.17 -2.13 -34.68
N GLU A 98 19.66 -0.96 -35.10
CA GLU A 98 20.31 0.03 -34.25
C GLU A 98 19.35 0.58 -33.17
N VAL A 99 18.04 0.65 -33.46
CA VAL A 99 17.04 1.18 -32.53
C VAL A 99 16.73 0.24 -31.36
N GLU A 100 17.10 -1.05 -31.44
CA GLU A 100 16.82 -2.04 -30.38
C GLU A 100 17.48 -1.67 -29.04
N THR A 101 18.59 -0.94 -29.09
CA THR A 101 19.34 -0.51 -27.90
C THR A 101 18.65 0.60 -27.10
N ILE A 102 17.66 1.28 -27.69
CA ILE A 102 17.02 2.46 -27.11
C ILE A 102 15.51 2.30 -27.05
N ARG A 103 14.88 2.11 -28.22
CA ARG A 103 13.43 2.10 -28.43
C ARG A 103 13.11 1.13 -29.57
N PRO A 104 12.98 -0.17 -29.27
CA PRO A 104 12.89 -1.23 -30.28
C PRO A 104 11.62 -1.20 -31.13
N TYR A 105 10.53 -0.60 -30.65
CA TYR A 105 9.22 -0.74 -31.27
C TYR A 105 8.76 0.55 -31.94
N VAL A 106 8.04 0.40 -33.05
CA VAL A 106 7.29 1.47 -33.71
C VAL A 106 6.02 0.89 -34.30
N VAL A 107 4.92 1.62 -34.16
CA VAL A 107 3.63 1.32 -34.81
C VAL A 107 3.16 2.57 -35.53
N ALA A 108 2.43 2.41 -36.63
CA ALA A 108 1.97 3.55 -37.42
C ALA A 108 0.62 3.29 -38.08
N ALA A 109 -0.10 4.35 -38.42
CA ALA A 109 -1.38 4.33 -39.12
C ALA A 109 -1.54 5.60 -39.97
N VAL A 110 -2.46 5.57 -40.93
CA VAL A 110 -2.80 6.74 -41.74
C VAL A 110 -4.29 7.05 -41.65
N LEU A 111 -4.60 8.32 -41.44
CA LEU A 111 -5.94 8.89 -41.65
C LEU A 111 -5.94 9.65 -42.97
N ARG A 112 -6.86 9.31 -43.88
CA ARG A 112 -6.95 9.93 -45.21
C ARG A 112 -8.09 10.91 -45.32
N ASN A 113 -7.85 11.96 -46.10
CA ASN A 113 -8.82 13.02 -46.38
C ASN A 113 -9.55 13.50 -45.12
N VAL A 114 -8.77 13.84 -44.10
CA VAL A 114 -9.24 14.41 -42.85
C VAL A 114 -9.64 15.87 -43.09
N THR A 115 -10.78 16.26 -42.53
CA THR A 115 -11.26 17.65 -42.55
C THR A 115 -11.29 18.20 -41.13
N PHE A 116 -10.29 19.01 -40.77
CA PHE A 116 -10.24 19.66 -39.47
C PHE A 116 -10.79 21.08 -39.53
N ASN A 117 -11.69 21.38 -38.59
CA ASN A 117 -11.92 22.75 -38.14
C ASN A 117 -10.89 23.10 -37.05
N ARG A 118 -10.91 24.35 -36.57
CA ARG A 118 -9.96 24.82 -35.56
C ARG A 118 -10.06 24.01 -34.26
N ASP A 119 -11.28 23.75 -33.80
CA ASP A 119 -11.53 23.05 -32.54
C ASP A 119 -11.09 21.58 -32.59
N ALA A 120 -11.37 20.87 -33.69
CA ALA A 120 -10.92 19.49 -33.88
C ALA A 120 -9.40 19.38 -33.97
N TYR A 121 -8.74 20.38 -34.60
CA TYR A 121 -7.29 20.44 -34.64
C TYR A 121 -6.69 20.66 -33.25
N ASP A 122 -7.24 21.59 -32.47
CA ASP A 122 -6.79 21.86 -31.11
C ASP A 122 -7.07 20.65 -30.19
N SER A 123 -8.21 19.97 -30.36
CA SER A 123 -8.54 18.71 -29.69
C SER A 123 -7.54 17.59 -30.04
N PHE A 124 -7.12 17.49 -31.31
CA PHE A 124 -6.14 16.51 -31.78
C PHE A 124 -4.78 16.69 -31.09
N ILE A 125 -4.28 17.93 -31.05
CA ILE A 125 -3.02 18.25 -30.35
C ILE A 125 -3.17 18.02 -28.84
N ALA A 126 -4.30 18.42 -28.26
CA ALA A 126 -4.57 18.21 -26.84
C ALA A 126 -4.61 16.73 -26.44
N LEU A 127 -5.23 15.86 -27.26
CA LEU A 127 -5.22 14.42 -27.02
C LEU A 127 -3.80 13.87 -27.04
N GLN A 128 -2.98 14.28 -28.01
CA GLN A 128 -1.59 13.85 -28.12
C GLN A 128 -0.80 14.17 -26.84
N GLU A 129 -0.92 15.41 -26.33
CA GLU A 129 -0.20 15.84 -25.13
C GLU A 129 -0.74 15.16 -23.86
N LYS A 130 -2.07 14.99 -23.73
CA LYS A 130 -2.67 14.25 -22.60
C LYS A 130 -2.20 12.79 -22.57
N LEU A 131 -2.14 12.11 -23.72
CA LEU A 131 -1.60 10.75 -23.82
C LEU A 131 -0.10 10.72 -23.47
N HIS A 132 0.68 11.69 -23.94
CA HIS A 132 2.10 11.83 -23.60
C HIS A 132 2.35 11.94 -22.10
N GLN A 133 1.53 12.70 -21.38
CA GLN A 133 1.65 12.90 -19.94
C GLN A 133 1.24 11.65 -19.15
N ASN A 134 0.13 11.01 -19.55
CA ASN A 134 -0.48 9.90 -18.82
C ASN A 134 0.11 8.53 -19.21
N ILE A 135 -0.50 7.82 -20.17
CA ILE A 135 -0.16 6.42 -20.51
C ILE A 135 1.28 6.25 -20.99
N CYS A 136 1.81 7.29 -21.65
CA CYS A 136 3.17 7.33 -22.18
C CYS A 136 4.24 7.69 -21.12
N ARG A 137 3.84 8.08 -19.91
CA ARG A 137 4.70 8.55 -18.80
C ARG A 137 5.71 9.62 -19.24
N LYS A 138 5.22 10.79 -19.62
CA LYS A 138 6.05 11.89 -20.16
C LYS A 138 6.96 11.41 -21.31
N ARG A 139 6.36 10.74 -22.29
CA ARG A 139 7.03 10.17 -23.48
C ARG A 139 8.07 9.08 -23.21
N GLN A 140 8.33 8.69 -21.96
CA GLN A 140 9.36 7.70 -21.61
C GLN A 140 9.08 6.33 -22.24
N LEU A 141 7.81 5.92 -22.26
CA LEU A 141 7.42 4.60 -22.76
C LEU A 141 7.00 4.62 -24.23
N VAL A 142 6.26 5.65 -24.64
CA VAL A 142 5.75 5.83 -26.00
C VAL A 142 5.87 7.30 -26.39
N ALA A 143 6.37 7.60 -27.58
CA ALA A 143 6.37 8.94 -28.16
C ALA A 143 5.58 8.91 -29.47
N ILE A 144 4.67 9.87 -29.60
CA ILE A 144 3.73 9.98 -30.72
C ILE A 144 4.24 11.13 -31.58
N GLY A 145 4.42 10.87 -32.87
CA GLY A 145 4.55 11.90 -33.87
C GLY A 145 3.39 11.84 -34.85
N THR A 146 3.16 12.99 -35.46
CA THR A 146 2.06 13.25 -36.38
C THR A 146 2.62 14.07 -37.52
N HIS A 147 2.33 13.62 -38.75
CA HIS A 147 2.99 14.08 -39.95
C HIS A 147 2.00 14.30 -41.08
N ASP A 148 2.19 15.39 -41.82
CA ASP A 148 1.51 15.65 -43.07
C ASP A 148 2.05 14.71 -44.15
N LEU A 149 1.26 13.69 -44.49
CA LEU A 149 1.64 12.64 -45.44
C LEU A 149 1.83 13.19 -46.87
N ASP A 150 1.21 14.32 -47.22
CA ASP A 150 1.32 14.89 -48.56
C ASP A 150 2.70 15.56 -48.78
N LYS A 151 3.45 15.84 -47.71
CA LYS A 151 4.77 16.46 -47.74
C LYS A 151 5.95 15.46 -47.66
N VAL A 152 5.67 14.17 -47.45
CA VAL A 152 6.69 13.14 -47.22
C VAL A 152 6.46 11.92 -48.11
N LYS A 153 7.51 11.16 -48.44
CA LYS A 153 7.41 10.05 -49.41
C LYS A 153 7.76 8.68 -48.83
N ALA A 154 6.76 7.79 -48.77
CA ALA A 154 6.97 6.38 -48.42
C ALA A 154 7.89 5.66 -49.43
N PRO A 155 8.63 4.59 -49.03
CA PRO A 155 8.64 3.96 -47.70
C PRO A 155 9.43 4.75 -46.65
N PHE A 156 9.05 4.60 -45.39
CA PHE A 156 9.70 5.22 -44.24
C PHE A 156 10.71 4.27 -43.58
N VAL A 157 11.71 4.83 -42.92
CA VAL A 157 12.73 4.07 -42.18
C VAL A 157 12.87 4.63 -40.77
N TYR A 158 12.71 3.78 -39.76
CA TYR A 158 13.01 4.06 -38.36
C TYR A 158 14.38 3.46 -38.02
N SER A 159 15.34 4.33 -37.73
CA SER A 159 16.74 3.96 -37.51
C SER A 159 17.38 4.80 -36.41
N ALA A 160 18.63 4.51 -36.03
CA ALA A 160 19.38 5.29 -35.06
C ALA A 160 20.81 5.54 -35.54
N LYS A 161 21.31 6.76 -35.33
CA LYS A 161 22.65 7.22 -35.74
C LYS A 161 23.31 8.08 -34.66
N SER A 162 24.60 8.35 -34.83
CA SER A 162 25.32 9.29 -33.97
C SER A 162 24.64 10.67 -33.97
N PRO A 163 24.54 11.38 -32.82
CA PRO A 163 23.91 12.69 -32.73
C PRO A 163 24.48 13.77 -33.66
N GLN A 164 25.70 13.59 -34.17
CA GLN A 164 26.33 14.53 -35.11
C GLN A 164 25.88 14.32 -36.56
N GLU A 165 25.38 13.13 -36.90
CA GLU A 165 24.98 12.76 -38.27
C GLU A 165 23.52 13.10 -38.58
N ILE A 166 22.72 13.36 -37.55
CA ILE A 166 21.30 13.68 -37.67
C ILE A 166 21.18 15.20 -37.77
N CYS A 167 20.80 15.71 -38.94
CA CYS A 167 20.62 17.14 -39.20
C CYS A 167 19.27 17.40 -39.86
N PHE A 168 18.41 18.17 -39.18
CA PHE A 168 17.09 18.53 -39.69
C PHE A 168 16.60 19.86 -39.12
N LYS A 169 15.50 20.36 -39.67
CA LYS A 169 14.82 21.57 -39.22
C LYS A 169 13.74 21.17 -38.20
N PRO A 170 13.94 21.40 -36.89
CA PRO A 170 12.95 21.00 -35.89
C PRO A 170 11.73 21.94 -35.94
N LEU A 171 10.62 21.47 -35.38
CA LEU A 171 9.34 22.17 -35.37
C LEU A 171 9.48 23.60 -34.85
N ASN A 172 8.90 24.57 -35.58
CA ASN A 172 8.88 26.00 -35.25
C ASN A 172 10.24 26.73 -35.24
N GLU A 173 11.34 26.07 -35.60
CA GLU A 173 12.62 26.74 -35.80
C GLU A 173 12.82 27.18 -37.25
N LYS A 174 13.74 28.13 -37.48
CA LYS A 174 14.07 28.59 -38.84
C LYS A 174 15.24 27.82 -39.44
N ASP A 175 16.24 27.51 -38.62
CA ASP A 175 17.51 26.94 -39.06
C ASP A 175 17.54 25.41 -38.91
N LYS A 176 18.49 24.77 -39.61
CA LYS A 176 18.79 23.35 -39.41
C LYS A 176 19.76 23.18 -38.26
N PHE A 177 19.52 22.19 -37.42
CA PHE A 177 20.37 21.85 -36.30
C PHE A 177 20.79 20.39 -36.37
N THR A 178 21.99 20.09 -35.87
CA THR A 178 22.35 18.71 -35.57
C THR A 178 21.69 18.25 -34.26
N ALA A 179 21.46 16.96 -34.09
CA ALA A 179 20.83 16.45 -32.86
C ALA A 179 21.65 16.80 -31.60
N ALA A 180 22.98 16.79 -31.67
CA ALA A 180 23.84 17.26 -30.58
C ALA A 180 23.61 18.75 -30.22
N GLN A 181 23.45 19.61 -31.23
CA GLN A 181 23.13 21.03 -31.03
C GLN A 181 21.73 21.21 -30.45
N LEU A 182 20.75 20.38 -30.88
CA LEU A 182 19.37 20.42 -30.38
C LEU A 182 19.28 20.14 -28.89
N MET A 183 20.01 19.14 -28.38
CA MET A 183 20.02 18.84 -26.95
C MET A 183 20.49 20.03 -26.12
N THR A 184 21.52 20.73 -26.60
CA THR A 184 22.04 21.93 -25.94
C THR A 184 21.05 23.09 -26.03
N HIS A 185 20.42 23.29 -27.20
CA HIS A 185 19.45 24.34 -27.43
C HIS A 185 18.22 24.19 -26.52
N TYR A 186 17.61 23.00 -26.49
CA TYR A 186 16.41 22.73 -25.69
C TYR A 186 16.68 22.53 -24.19
N SER A 187 17.94 22.49 -23.75
CA SER A 187 18.27 22.48 -22.31
C SER A 187 17.76 23.74 -21.57
N LYS A 188 17.55 24.83 -22.32
CA LYS A 188 17.01 26.10 -21.83
C LYS A 188 15.48 26.20 -21.96
N ASP A 189 14.87 25.32 -22.76
CA ASP A 189 13.43 25.32 -23.01
C ASP A 189 12.68 24.74 -21.81
N SER A 190 11.64 25.43 -21.33
CA SER A 190 10.89 24.98 -20.15
C SER A 190 10.07 23.71 -20.40
N HIS A 191 9.61 23.50 -21.62
CA HIS A 191 8.72 22.40 -21.97
C HIS A 191 9.49 21.15 -22.40
N LEU A 192 10.50 21.30 -23.27
CA LEU A 192 11.23 20.17 -23.84
C LEU A 192 12.37 19.65 -22.95
N ARG A 193 12.92 20.47 -22.05
CA ARG A 193 13.99 20.07 -21.13
C ARG A 193 13.65 18.81 -20.34
N GLN A 194 12.39 18.63 -19.96
CA GLN A 194 11.95 17.48 -19.17
C GLN A 194 11.98 16.14 -19.93
N TYR A 195 12.23 16.14 -21.25
CA TYR A 195 12.29 14.91 -22.07
C TYR A 195 13.71 14.57 -22.53
N LEU A 196 14.67 15.51 -22.42
CA LEU A 196 16.02 15.34 -22.95
C LEU A 196 16.74 14.15 -22.30
N HIS A 197 16.58 13.99 -20.98
CA HIS A 197 17.23 12.92 -20.19
C HIS A 197 16.86 11.50 -20.65
N ILE A 198 15.80 11.35 -21.47
CA ILE A 198 15.35 10.06 -21.97
C ILE A 198 16.38 9.43 -22.93
N ILE A 199 17.04 10.23 -23.76
CA ILE A 199 18.02 9.76 -24.74
C ILE A 199 19.40 10.41 -24.61
N GLU A 200 19.57 11.38 -23.72
CA GLU A 200 20.83 12.14 -23.55
C GLU A 200 22.08 11.28 -23.33
N HIS A 201 21.96 10.16 -22.62
CA HIS A 201 23.08 9.26 -22.33
C HIS A 201 23.26 8.14 -23.36
N SER A 202 22.44 8.09 -24.39
CA SER A 202 22.54 7.08 -25.44
C SER A 202 23.63 7.43 -26.46
N PRO A 203 24.45 6.46 -26.92
CA PRO A 203 25.47 6.70 -27.93
C PRO A 203 24.89 7.02 -29.32
N VAL A 204 23.66 6.57 -29.60
CA VAL A 204 22.95 6.84 -30.85
C VAL A 204 21.56 7.40 -30.55
N PHE A 205 21.03 8.23 -31.44
CA PHE A 205 19.70 8.82 -31.30
C PHE A 205 18.77 8.26 -32.38
N PRO A 206 17.52 7.94 -32.05
CA PRO A 206 16.57 7.40 -33.02
C PRO A 206 15.98 8.53 -33.87
N TYR A 207 15.73 8.23 -35.14
CA TYR A 207 15.09 9.14 -36.09
C TYR A 207 14.22 8.36 -37.07
N ILE A 208 13.23 9.04 -37.64
CA ILE A 208 12.40 8.52 -38.73
C ILE A 208 12.69 9.36 -39.97
N CYS A 209 12.93 8.71 -41.10
CA CYS A 209 13.10 9.39 -42.38
C CYS A 209 12.24 8.77 -43.48
N ASP A 210 12.04 9.52 -44.54
CA ASP A 210 11.36 9.08 -45.75
C ASP A 210 12.33 8.48 -46.78
N SER A 211 11.80 8.13 -47.96
CA SER A 211 12.57 7.53 -49.05
C SER A 211 13.59 8.46 -49.69
N GLU A 212 13.44 9.78 -49.54
CA GLU A 212 14.37 10.80 -50.03
C GLU A 212 15.41 11.18 -48.96
N GLY A 213 15.32 10.59 -47.77
CA GLY A 213 16.21 10.86 -46.64
C GLY A 213 15.83 12.10 -45.83
N ALA A 214 14.65 12.69 -46.06
CA ALA A 214 14.13 13.77 -45.23
C ALA A 214 13.74 13.22 -43.86
N ILE A 215 14.19 13.88 -42.78
CA ILE A 215 13.91 13.47 -41.40
C ILE A 215 12.55 14.00 -40.99
N LEU A 216 11.68 13.10 -40.55
CA LEU A 216 10.31 13.35 -40.10
C LEU A 216 10.26 13.70 -38.62
N SER A 217 10.99 12.96 -37.79
CA SER A 217 11.04 13.17 -36.35
C SER A 217 12.32 12.61 -35.74
N MET A 218 12.67 13.13 -34.56
CA MET A 218 13.69 12.60 -33.67
C MET A 218 13.03 12.22 -32.33
N PRO A 219 12.43 11.02 -32.25
CA PRO A 219 11.75 10.58 -31.04
C PRO A 219 12.73 10.46 -29.86
N PRO A 220 12.30 10.69 -28.60
CA PRO A 220 11.00 11.19 -28.14
C PRO A 220 10.91 12.73 -28.07
N ILE A 221 11.86 13.46 -28.66
CA ILE A 221 12.07 14.88 -28.36
C ILE A 221 11.17 15.77 -29.23
N ILE A 222 11.36 15.76 -30.55
CA ILE A 222 10.74 16.75 -31.44
C ILE A 222 10.52 16.21 -32.86
N ASN A 223 9.50 16.75 -33.52
CA ASN A 223 9.20 16.49 -34.93
C ASN A 223 9.89 17.51 -35.85
N SER A 224 9.95 17.21 -37.13
CA SER A 224 10.45 18.12 -38.17
C SER A 224 9.40 19.16 -38.55
N ASP A 225 9.85 20.37 -38.88
CA ASP A 225 8.97 21.43 -39.41
C ASP A 225 8.44 21.09 -40.81
N GLN A 226 9.17 20.25 -41.57
CA GLN A 226 8.78 19.87 -42.93
C GLN A 226 7.50 19.04 -42.98
N SER A 227 7.33 18.12 -42.03
CA SER A 227 6.15 17.26 -41.92
C SER A 227 5.08 17.82 -40.98
N LYS A 228 5.16 19.12 -40.64
CA LYS A 228 4.22 19.77 -39.73
C LYS A 228 2.78 19.70 -40.25
N ILE A 229 1.89 19.24 -39.38
CA ILE A 229 0.44 19.26 -39.60
C ILE A 229 -0.11 20.69 -39.45
N THR A 230 -1.09 21.02 -40.28
CA THR A 230 -1.77 22.32 -40.35
C THR A 230 -3.26 22.11 -40.60
N LEU A 231 -4.07 23.16 -40.50
CA LEU A 231 -5.52 23.08 -40.80
C LEU A 231 -5.81 22.66 -42.26
N GLN A 232 -4.85 22.82 -43.17
CA GLN A 232 -4.98 22.42 -44.58
C GLN A 232 -4.56 20.97 -44.85
N THR A 233 -3.96 20.30 -43.86
CA THR A 233 -3.45 18.93 -44.01
C THR A 233 -4.62 17.96 -44.19
N LYS A 234 -4.58 17.16 -45.27
CA LYS A 234 -5.62 16.18 -45.58
C LYS A 234 -5.24 14.77 -45.19
N ASN A 235 -3.99 14.38 -45.39
CA ASN A 235 -3.54 13.03 -45.09
C ASN A 235 -2.56 13.08 -43.92
N ILE A 236 -2.85 12.34 -42.86
CA ILE A 236 -2.06 12.35 -41.62
C ILE A 236 -1.45 10.97 -41.42
N LEU A 237 -0.13 10.92 -41.38
CA LEU A 237 0.63 9.78 -40.89
C LEU A 237 0.83 9.96 -39.37
N ILE A 238 0.48 8.93 -38.62
CA ILE A 238 0.64 8.89 -37.16
C ILE A 238 1.59 7.76 -36.85
N GLU A 239 2.68 8.05 -36.16
CA GLU A 239 3.65 7.05 -35.73
C GLU A 239 3.90 7.12 -34.22
N CYS A 240 4.00 5.96 -33.59
CA CYS A 240 4.25 5.81 -32.16
C CYS A 240 5.49 4.96 -31.97
N THR A 241 6.58 5.57 -31.50
CA THR A 241 7.83 4.87 -31.14
C THR A 241 7.84 4.54 -29.65
N ALA A 242 8.31 3.36 -29.27
CA ALA A 242 8.12 2.87 -27.91
C ALA A 242 9.18 1.89 -27.41
N VAL A 243 9.26 1.81 -26.08
CA VAL A 243 9.90 0.72 -25.33
C VAL A 243 8.89 -0.40 -25.03
N ASP A 244 7.61 -0.06 -24.92
CA ASP A 244 6.50 -1.00 -24.67
C ASP A 244 5.56 -1.03 -25.88
N LEU A 245 5.59 -2.16 -26.61
CA LEU A 245 4.78 -2.36 -27.82
C LEU A 245 3.27 -2.30 -27.54
N HIS A 246 2.82 -2.86 -26.42
CA HIS A 246 1.39 -2.94 -26.12
C HIS A 246 0.81 -1.55 -25.86
N ARG A 247 1.54 -0.70 -25.12
CA ARG A 247 1.14 0.70 -24.92
C ARG A 247 1.17 1.49 -26.22
N ALA A 248 2.14 1.24 -27.10
CA ALA A 248 2.19 1.90 -28.39
C ALA A 248 0.96 1.59 -29.24
N GLN A 249 0.52 0.33 -29.24
CA GLN A 249 -0.71 -0.11 -29.90
C GLN A 249 -1.95 0.59 -29.32
N ILE A 250 -2.07 0.63 -27.98
CA ILE A 250 -3.18 1.32 -27.29
C ILE A 250 -3.25 2.79 -27.71
N VAL A 251 -2.11 3.48 -27.70
CA VAL A 251 -2.01 4.90 -28.01
C VAL A 251 -2.37 5.16 -29.48
N LEU A 252 -1.86 4.35 -30.40
CA LEU A 252 -2.17 4.44 -31.82
C LEU A 252 -3.66 4.20 -32.06
N ASP A 253 -4.20 3.09 -31.53
CA ASP A 253 -5.61 2.70 -31.66
C ASP A 253 -6.53 3.78 -31.08
N THR A 254 -6.18 4.39 -29.94
CA THR A 254 -6.94 5.49 -29.33
C THR A 254 -7.00 6.69 -30.28
N ILE A 255 -5.86 7.19 -30.78
CA ILE A 255 -5.85 8.38 -31.63
C ILE A 255 -6.65 8.14 -32.92
N VAL A 256 -6.41 7.02 -33.60
CA VAL A 256 -7.10 6.75 -34.87
C VAL A 256 -8.60 6.51 -34.67
N CYS A 257 -9.02 5.87 -33.58
CA CYS A 257 -10.45 5.68 -33.29
C CYS A 257 -11.17 6.98 -32.88
N MET A 258 -10.48 7.94 -32.28
CA MET A 258 -11.09 9.23 -31.94
C MET A 258 -11.26 10.11 -33.18
N PHE A 259 -10.21 10.21 -34.01
CA PHE A 259 -10.18 11.19 -35.11
C PHE A 259 -10.57 10.65 -36.48
N SER A 260 -10.76 9.34 -36.64
CA SER A 260 -11.28 8.76 -37.89
C SER A 260 -12.69 9.23 -38.26
N VAL A 261 -13.39 9.91 -37.36
CA VAL A 261 -14.69 10.52 -37.68
C VAL A 261 -14.60 11.70 -38.64
N TYR A 262 -13.45 12.36 -38.71
CA TYR A 262 -13.20 13.50 -39.59
C TYR A 262 -12.71 13.10 -40.99
N CYS A 263 -12.55 11.81 -41.26
CA CYS A 263 -12.21 11.28 -42.58
C CYS A 263 -13.43 11.37 -43.52
N ASP A 264 -13.20 11.56 -44.83
CA ASP A 264 -14.24 11.47 -45.88
C ASP A 264 -15.11 10.21 -45.77
N GLN A 265 -14.49 9.09 -45.40
CA GLN A 265 -15.15 7.85 -45.02
C GLN A 265 -15.00 7.68 -43.50
N PRO A 266 -16.02 8.03 -42.71
CA PRO A 266 -15.93 8.01 -41.25
C PRO A 266 -15.57 6.62 -40.72
N TYR A 267 -14.71 6.58 -39.70
CA TYR A 267 -14.25 5.36 -39.01
C TYR A 267 -13.46 4.38 -39.88
N GLN A 268 -12.98 4.84 -41.03
CA GLN A 268 -12.07 4.09 -41.88
C GLN A 268 -10.61 4.51 -41.63
N ILE A 269 -9.73 3.53 -41.44
CA ILE A 269 -8.30 3.75 -41.20
C ILE A 269 -7.46 3.03 -42.25
N ASP A 270 -6.47 3.73 -42.80
CA ASP A 270 -5.53 3.17 -43.77
C ASP A 270 -4.38 2.44 -43.02
N PRO A 271 -4.13 1.16 -43.32
CA PRO A 271 -3.11 0.39 -42.63
C PRO A 271 -1.69 0.72 -43.11
N VAL A 272 -0.72 0.60 -42.19
CA VAL A 272 0.72 0.71 -42.46
C VAL A 272 1.41 -0.63 -42.13
N GLU A 273 2.27 -1.10 -43.03
CA GLU A 273 3.10 -2.30 -42.78
C GLU A 273 4.39 -1.90 -42.09
N VAL A 274 4.57 -2.37 -40.86
CA VAL A 274 5.83 -2.24 -40.13
C VAL A 274 6.65 -3.52 -40.35
N ILE A 275 7.87 -3.33 -40.84
CA ILE A 275 8.84 -4.41 -41.07
C ILE A 275 9.92 -4.30 -40.00
N THR A 276 9.96 -5.25 -39.06
CA THR A 276 10.94 -5.25 -37.97
C THR A 276 12.36 -5.56 -38.47
N ALA A 277 13.38 -5.30 -37.64
CA ALA A 277 14.77 -5.62 -37.96
C ALA A 277 14.99 -7.12 -38.25
N GLY A 278 14.17 -7.99 -37.66
CA GLY A 278 14.17 -9.44 -37.92
C GLY A 278 13.42 -9.85 -39.21
N GLY A 279 12.91 -8.90 -39.99
CA GLY A 279 12.16 -9.15 -41.21
C GLY A 279 10.69 -9.55 -40.99
N ILE A 280 10.19 -9.50 -39.76
CA ILE A 280 8.78 -9.80 -39.45
C ILE A 280 7.94 -8.62 -39.93
N ARG A 281 6.90 -8.93 -40.71
CA ARG A 281 5.95 -7.94 -41.22
C ARG A 281 4.67 -7.97 -40.40
N GLN A 282 4.24 -6.82 -39.91
CA GLN A 282 3.01 -6.65 -39.16
C GLN A 282 2.27 -5.41 -39.63
N THR A 283 0.94 -5.51 -39.73
CA THR A 283 0.08 -4.42 -40.17
C THR A 283 -0.54 -3.73 -38.96
N TYR A 284 -0.47 -2.40 -38.94
CA TYR A 284 -1.06 -1.55 -37.91
C TYR A 284 -2.02 -0.52 -38.53
N PRO A 285 -3.05 -0.07 -37.80
CA PRO A 285 -3.45 -0.52 -36.46
C PRO A 285 -4.09 -1.92 -36.50
N ILE A 286 -4.11 -2.63 -35.36
CA ILE A 286 -4.69 -3.98 -35.28
C ILE A 286 -6.22 -3.89 -35.12
N LEU A 287 -6.71 -2.92 -34.33
CA LEU A 287 -8.13 -2.70 -34.05
C LEU A 287 -8.89 -3.98 -33.64
N SER A 288 -8.25 -4.85 -32.85
CA SER A 288 -8.81 -6.13 -32.43
C SER A 288 -10.04 -5.93 -31.55
N CYS A 289 -11.19 -6.39 -32.01
CA CYS A 289 -12.41 -6.44 -31.20
C CYS A 289 -12.43 -7.76 -30.42
N ARG A 290 -12.28 -7.69 -29.10
CA ARG A 290 -12.24 -8.88 -28.24
C ARG A 290 -13.68 -9.30 -27.91
N THR A 291 -13.98 -10.59 -28.04
CA THR A 291 -15.30 -11.14 -27.68
C THR A 291 -15.21 -11.95 -26.41
N GLY A 292 -16.24 -11.89 -25.58
CA GLY A 292 -16.37 -12.69 -24.39
C GLY A 292 -17.83 -12.97 -24.06
N SER A 293 -18.07 -13.74 -23.00
CA SER A 293 -19.41 -13.97 -22.48
C SER A 293 -19.40 -13.88 -20.96
N VAL A 294 -20.49 -13.39 -20.39
CA VAL A 294 -20.69 -13.32 -18.94
C VAL A 294 -22.04 -13.93 -18.58
N SER A 295 -22.07 -14.70 -17.49
CA SER A 295 -23.34 -15.22 -16.96
C SER A 295 -24.10 -14.13 -16.22
N THR A 296 -25.38 -13.95 -16.53
CA THR A 296 -26.26 -12.99 -15.86
C THR A 296 -26.41 -13.29 -14.36
N SER A 297 -26.37 -14.57 -13.98
CA SER A 297 -26.34 -14.99 -12.58
C SER A 297 -25.11 -14.47 -11.83
N LYS A 298 -23.93 -14.45 -12.48
CA LYS A 298 -22.69 -13.91 -11.89
C LYS A 298 -22.76 -12.39 -11.74
N VAL A 299 -23.27 -11.68 -12.75
CA VAL A 299 -23.50 -10.22 -12.72
C VAL A 299 -24.41 -9.87 -11.53
N ASN A 300 -25.58 -10.50 -11.46
CA ASN A 300 -26.57 -10.27 -10.40
C ASN A 300 -26.02 -10.55 -9.00
N ARG A 301 -25.30 -11.67 -8.82
CA ARG A 301 -24.69 -12.03 -7.53
C ARG A 301 -23.63 -11.03 -7.08
N THR A 302 -22.86 -10.48 -8.02
CA THR A 302 -21.73 -9.58 -7.71
C THR A 302 -22.24 -8.17 -7.39
N ILE A 303 -23.18 -7.66 -8.18
CA ILE A 303 -23.76 -6.31 -8.00
C ILE A 303 -24.79 -6.30 -6.85
N GLY A 304 -25.48 -7.42 -6.59
CA GLY A 304 -26.56 -7.50 -5.62
C GLY A 304 -27.92 -7.07 -6.18
N VAL A 305 -28.16 -7.29 -7.48
CA VAL A 305 -29.40 -6.93 -8.18
C VAL A 305 -30.06 -8.15 -8.83
N LYS A 306 -31.28 -7.97 -9.35
CA LYS A 306 -32.02 -9.00 -10.10
C LYS A 306 -32.40 -8.46 -11.47
N LEU A 307 -31.47 -8.53 -12.41
CA LEU A 307 -31.66 -8.08 -13.78
C LEU A 307 -31.78 -9.28 -14.74
N PRO A 308 -32.73 -9.27 -15.69
CA PRO A 308 -32.77 -10.29 -16.74
C PRO A 308 -31.66 -10.04 -17.78
N SER A 309 -31.24 -11.09 -18.49
CA SER A 309 -30.18 -11.04 -19.51
C SER A 309 -30.39 -9.94 -20.56
N VAL A 310 -31.64 -9.69 -20.97
CA VAL A 310 -31.99 -8.62 -21.92
C VAL A 310 -31.61 -7.23 -21.37
N THR A 311 -31.90 -6.97 -20.10
CA THR A 311 -31.57 -5.69 -19.47
C THR A 311 -30.05 -5.55 -19.31
N VAL A 312 -29.34 -6.62 -18.95
CA VAL A 312 -27.87 -6.60 -18.86
C VAL A 312 -27.24 -6.25 -20.21
N ALA A 313 -27.68 -6.88 -21.29
CA ALA A 313 -27.21 -6.55 -22.64
C ALA A 313 -27.51 -5.09 -23.01
N GLN A 314 -28.71 -4.57 -22.69
CA GLN A 314 -29.05 -3.16 -22.91
C GLN A 314 -28.18 -2.20 -22.11
N LEU A 315 -27.81 -2.55 -20.88
CA LEU A 315 -26.93 -1.73 -20.03
C LEU A 315 -25.50 -1.69 -20.58
N LEU A 316 -24.97 -2.83 -21.05
CA LEU A 316 -23.66 -2.87 -21.71
C LEU A 316 -23.62 -2.06 -23.00
N ASN A 317 -24.67 -2.15 -23.82
CA ASN A 317 -24.78 -1.32 -25.03
C ASN A 317 -24.77 0.18 -24.71
N ARG A 318 -25.34 0.61 -23.57
CA ARG A 318 -25.25 2.01 -23.11
C ARG A 318 -23.85 2.42 -22.69
N MET A 319 -22.96 1.49 -22.32
CA MET A 319 -21.55 1.78 -22.04
C MET A 319 -20.66 1.69 -23.28
N GLY A 320 -21.23 1.54 -24.47
CA GLY A 320 -20.48 1.39 -25.72
C GLY A 320 -19.90 -0.01 -25.94
N ILE A 321 -20.34 -1.01 -25.18
CA ILE A 321 -19.98 -2.41 -25.39
C ILE A 321 -21.13 -3.11 -26.13
N SER A 322 -20.90 -3.49 -27.38
CA SER A 322 -21.89 -4.23 -28.15
C SER A 322 -22.19 -5.57 -27.48
N ALA A 323 -23.42 -5.76 -27.04
CA ALA A 323 -23.82 -6.94 -26.28
C ALA A 323 -25.16 -7.51 -26.75
N GLU A 324 -25.23 -8.82 -26.85
CA GLU A 324 -26.40 -9.58 -27.28
C GLU A 324 -26.71 -10.70 -26.28
N VAL A 325 -27.99 -11.11 -26.25
CA VAL A 325 -28.42 -12.22 -25.39
C VAL A 325 -27.96 -13.52 -26.01
N GLY A 326 -27.18 -14.29 -25.25
CA GLY A 326 -26.69 -15.60 -25.62
C GLY A 326 -27.62 -16.74 -25.20
N ILE A 327 -27.10 -17.96 -25.26
CA ILE A 327 -27.79 -19.18 -24.84
C ILE A 327 -27.63 -19.33 -23.30
N GLU A 328 -28.58 -19.97 -22.61
CA GLU A 328 -28.46 -20.35 -21.19
C GLU A 328 -28.21 -19.18 -20.21
N ASP A 329 -28.95 -18.06 -20.34
CA ASP A 329 -28.84 -16.90 -19.43
C ASP A 329 -27.43 -16.26 -19.41
N THR A 330 -26.78 -16.27 -20.57
CA THR A 330 -25.51 -15.59 -20.81
C THR A 330 -25.70 -14.35 -21.69
N VAL A 331 -24.80 -13.38 -21.52
CA VAL A 331 -24.68 -12.22 -22.40
C VAL A 331 -23.34 -12.30 -23.11
N VAL A 332 -23.38 -12.32 -24.44
CA VAL A 332 -22.19 -12.30 -25.29
C VAL A 332 -21.89 -10.84 -25.62
N TYR A 333 -20.64 -10.43 -25.41
CA TYR A 333 -20.23 -9.05 -25.61
C TYR A 333 -19.00 -8.96 -26.52
N ARG A 334 -18.92 -7.84 -27.24
CA ARG A 334 -17.81 -7.46 -28.12
C ARG A 334 -17.25 -6.13 -27.64
N ILE A 335 -16.01 -6.20 -27.14
CA ILE A 335 -15.27 -5.05 -26.65
C ILE A 335 -14.74 -4.26 -27.84
N PRO A 336 -15.08 -2.96 -27.98
CA PRO A 336 -14.55 -2.12 -29.03
C PRO A 336 -13.04 -1.90 -28.85
N PRO A 337 -12.29 -1.60 -29.92
CA PRO A 337 -10.85 -1.37 -29.84
C PRO A 337 -10.49 -0.15 -29.00
N THR A 338 -11.44 0.74 -28.70
CA THR A 338 -11.23 1.90 -27.82
C THR A 338 -11.15 1.54 -26.33
N ARG A 339 -11.71 0.40 -25.90
CA ARG A 339 -11.80 -0.01 -24.49
C ARG A 339 -10.68 -0.99 -24.14
N HIS A 340 -9.50 -0.43 -23.84
CA HIS A 340 -8.32 -1.19 -23.42
C HIS A 340 -8.30 -1.50 -21.91
N ASP A 341 -9.14 -0.84 -21.13
CA ASP A 341 -9.32 -1.02 -19.69
C ASP A 341 -9.96 -2.36 -19.33
N ILE A 342 -10.77 -2.94 -20.22
CA ILE A 342 -11.47 -4.20 -19.97
C ILE A 342 -10.47 -5.36 -20.12
N LEU A 343 -10.08 -5.99 -19.03
CA LEU A 343 -9.13 -7.11 -19.00
C LEU A 343 -9.75 -8.38 -18.40
N HIS A 344 -10.81 -8.23 -17.62
CA HIS A 344 -11.49 -9.32 -16.92
C HIS A 344 -13.01 -9.15 -16.99
N GLU A 345 -13.75 -10.23 -16.72
CA GLU A 345 -15.22 -10.18 -16.61
C GLU A 345 -15.71 -9.21 -15.53
N CYS A 346 -14.87 -8.85 -14.56
CA CYS A 346 -15.22 -7.90 -13.51
C CYS A 346 -15.42 -6.48 -14.07
N ASP A 347 -14.66 -6.09 -15.10
CA ASP A 347 -14.76 -4.77 -15.72
C ASP A 347 -16.08 -4.65 -16.51
N ILE A 348 -16.57 -5.77 -17.06
CA ILE A 348 -17.91 -5.85 -17.66
C ILE A 348 -18.99 -5.69 -16.59
N ILE A 349 -18.81 -6.32 -15.43
CA ILE A 349 -19.75 -6.21 -14.30
C ILE A 349 -19.78 -4.77 -13.76
N GLU A 350 -18.62 -4.10 -13.70
CA GLU A 350 -18.50 -2.68 -13.35
C GLU A 350 -19.31 -1.79 -14.31
N ASP A 351 -19.11 -1.94 -15.62
CA ASP A 351 -19.86 -1.18 -16.63
C ASP A 351 -21.38 -1.39 -16.54
N VAL A 352 -21.83 -2.62 -16.25
CA VAL A 352 -23.26 -2.89 -15.99
C VAL A 352 -23.74 -2.11 -14.76
N ALA A 353 -22.96 -2.07 -13.69
CA ALA A 353 -23.31 -1.39 -12.46
C ALA A 353 -23.33 0.14 -12.64
N ILE A 354 -22.40 0.71 -13.41
CA ILE A 354 -22.38 2.15 -13.78
C ILE A 354 -23.63 2.48 -14.60
N ALA A 355 -23.93 1.72 -15.65
CA ALA A 355 -25.10 1.95 -16.49
C ALA A 355 -26.43 1.78 -15.75
N TYR A 356 -26.47 0.86 -14.78
CA TYR A 356 -27.60 0.69 -13.87
C TYR A 356 -27.74 1.88 -12.91
N GLY A 357 -26.62 2.47 -12.50
CA GLY A 357 -26.51 3.57 -11.57
C GLY A 357 -26.37 3.07 -10.13
N TYR A 358 -25.25 3.40 -9.48
CA TYR A 358 -24.93 2.92 -8.13
C TYR A 358 -26.00 3.29 -7.09
N ASN A 359 -26.63 4.46 -7.23
CA ASN A 359 -27.69 4.90 -6.32
C ASN A 359 -28.97 4.04 -6.40
N ASN A 360 -29.16 3.27 -7.48
CA ASN A 360 -30.28 2.35 -7.62
C ASN A 360 -30.03 1.00 -6.93
N ILE A 361 -28.79 0.72 -6.53
CA ILE A 361 -28.45 -0.52 -5.83
C ILE A 361 -28.91 -0.40 -4.39
N LYS A 362 -29.78 -1.32 -3.97
CA LYS A 362 -30.29 -1.37 -2.60
C LYS A 362 -29.15 -1.67 -1.63
N LYS A 363 -28.94 -0.78 -0.66
CA LYS A 363 -27.96 -0.97 0.41
C LYS A 363 -28.42 -2.11 1.32
N GLU A 364 -27.61 -3.15 1.45
CA GLU A 364 -27.85 -4.29 2.34
C GLU A 364 -26.65 -4.52 3.26
N LEU A 365 -26.91 -4.98 4.49
CA LEU A 365 -25.84 -5.36 5.40
C LEU A 365 -25.33 -6.77 5.04
N PRO A 366 -24.01 -6.99 5.02
CA PRO A 366 -23.48 -8.33 4.75
C PRO A 366 -23.97 -9.30 5.85
N PRO A 367 -24.42 -10.52 5.50
CA PRO A 367 -24.96 -11.48 6.45
C PRO A 367 -23.88 -12.18 7.31
N ALA A 368 -22.76 -11.50 7.57
CA ALA A 368 -21.63 -12.03 8.34
C ALA A 368 -21.63 -11.41 9.74
N ALA A 369 -21.95 -12.22 10.75
CA ALA A 369 -21.74 -11.85 12.14
C ALA A 369 -20.27 -12.08 12.51
N ALA A 370 -19.56 -11.02 12.89
CA ALA A 370 -18.19 -11.09 13.38
C ALA A 370 -18.12 -10.54 14.81
N ILE A 371 -17.38 -11.22 15.68
CA ILE A 371 -17.01 -10.69 17.01
C ILE A 371 -15.73 -9.90 16.80
N SER A 372 -15.78 -8.59 17.05
CA SER A 372 -14.59 -7.73 17.03
C SER A 372 -13.87 -7.76 18.38
N ASP A 373 -12.54 -7.67 18.35
CA ASP A 373 -11.72 -7.48 19.54
C ASP A 373 -10.69 -6.39 19.25
N GLN A 374 -10.30 -5.65 20.29
CA GLN A 374 -9.30 -4.60 20.18
C GLN A 374 -7.90 -5.22 20.25
N LEU A 375 -6.97 -4.68 19.46
CA LEU A 375 -5.57 -5.00 19.65
C LEU A 375 -5.16 -4.61 21.08
N TYR A 376 -4.71 -5.60 21.86
CA TYR A 376 -4.38 -5.44 23.28
C TYR A 376 -3.46 -4.26 23.56
N LEU A 377 -2.45 -4.05 22.71
CA LEU A 377 -1.52 -2.93 22.81
C LEU A 377 -2.25 -1.58 22.72
N ASN A 378 -3.15 -1.41 21.74
CA ASN A 378 -3.93 -0.19 21.57
C ASN A 378 -4.89 0.02 22.73
N LYS A 379 -5.55 -1.04 23.21
CA LYS A 379 -6.47 -0.96 24.35
C LYS A 379 -5.77 -0.44 25.62
N ILE A 380 -4.57 -0.92 25.91
CA ILE A 380 -3.79 -0.44 27.06
C ILE A 380 -3.25 0.96 26.79
N THR A 381 -2.78 1.25 25.57
CA THR A 381 -2.32 2.59 25.18
C THR A 381 -3.39 3.64 25.49
N GLU A 382 -4.64 3.41 25.05
CA GLU A 382 -5.77 4.32 25.30
C GLU A 382 -6.10 4.48 26.77
N ALA A 383 -6.03 3.40 27.56
CA ALA A 383 -6.23 3.48 29.01
C ALA A 383 -5.14 4.34 29.66
N MET A 384 -3.87 4.15 29.27
CA MET A 384 -2.74 4.89 29.83
C MET A 384 -2.77 6.38 29.44
N ARG A 385 -3.17 6.71 28.20
CA ARG A 385 -3.36 8.10 27.77
C ARG A 385 -4.29 8.87 28.70
N LYS A 386 -5.44 8.27 29.04
CA LYS A 386 -6.42 8.88 29.95
C LYS A 386 -5.85 9.10 31.35
N GLU A 387 -5.15 8.12 31.90
CA GLU A 387 -4.57 8.21 33.23
C GLU A 387 -3.45 9.27 33.31
N ILE A 388 -2.58 9.35 32.29
CA ILE A 388 -1.52 10.37 32.25
C ILE A 388 -2.12 11.78 32.06
N ALA A 389 -3.21 11.90 31.30
CA ALA A 389 -3.97 13.15 31.22
C ALA A 389 -4.54 13.56 32.58
N CYS A 390 -5.10 12.61 33.35
CA CYS A 390 -5.56 12.84 34.72
C CYS A 390 -4.41 13.24 35.67
N ALA A 391 -3.18 12.80 35.41
CA ALA A 391 -1.98 13.25 36.13
C ALA A 391 -1.54 14.69 35.77
N GLY A 392 -2.28 15.38 34.91
CA GLY A 392 -2.06 16.78 34.55
C GLY A 392 -1.02 16.99 33.46
N PHE A 393 -0.72 15.96 32.66
CA PHE A 393 0.09 16.08 31.45
C PHE A 393 -0.82 16.23 30.23
N THR A 394 -0.38 17.01 29.25
CA THR A 394 -1.10 17.22 27.98
C THR A 394 -0.51 16.33 26.90
N GLU A 395 -1.35 15.53 26.25
CA GLU A 395 -0.91 14.69 25.14
C GLU A 395 -0.60 15.55 23.92
N ILE A 396 0.47 15.22 23.21
CA ILE A 396 0.84 15.85 21.95
C ILE A 396 1.01 14.81 20.85
N LEU A 397 0.95 15.27 19.60
CA LEU A 397 1.14 14.44 18.41
C LEU A 397 2.31 15.00 17.61
N THR A 398 3.43 14.29 17.60
CA THR A 398 4.63 14.72 16.87
C THR A 398 4.76 13.99 15.54
N PHE A 399 5.49 14.58 14.59
CA PHE A 399 5.76 13.93 13.32
C PHE A 399 6.67 12.71 13.50
N SER A 400 6.35 11.63 12.79
CA SER A 400 7.18 10.41 12.78
C SER A 400 8.50 10.59 12.02
N LEU A 401 8.61 11.63 11.19
CA LEU A 401 9.81 11.96 10.42
C LEU A 401 10.51 13.18 11.01
N CYS A 402 11.83 13.09 11.14
CA CYS A 402 12.65 14.15 11.70
C CYS A 402 13.99 14.27 10.97
N SER A 403 14.73 15.34 11.25
CA SER A 403 16.06 15.52 10.66
C SER A 403 17.08 14.62 11.38
N ARG A 404 18.11 14.19 10.66
CA ARG A 404 19.25 13.46 11.23
C ARG A 404 19.81 14.15 12.48
N ALA A 405 19.90 15.49 12.46
CA ALA A 405 20.46 16.28 13.55
C ALA A 405 19.62 16.21 14.83
N ASP A 406 18.29 16.09 14.74
CA ASP A 406 17.40 16.07 15.90
C ASP A 406 17.57 14.79 16.75
N VAL A 407 17.84 13.66 16.09
CA VAL A 407 18.02 12.36 16.76
C VAL A 407 19.46 12.15 17.21
N SER A 408 20.41 12.88 16.62
CA SER A 408 21.85 12.68 16.83
C SER A 408 22.54 13.85 17.52
N MET A 409 23.01 14.82 16.73
CA MET A 409 23.84 15.94 17.18
C MET A 409 23.17 16.76 18.28
N LYS A 410 21.87 17.10 18.13
CA LYS A 410 21.15 17.90 19.13
C LYS A 410 20.94 17.18 20.46
N LEU A 411 20.92 15.85 20.46
CA LEU A 411 20.86 15.01 21.65
C LEU A 411 22.24 14.59 22.17
N ASN A 412 23.34 15.06 21.58
CA ASN A 412 24.71 14.59 21.84
C ASN A 412 24.91 13.07 21.66
N GLN A 413 24.15 12.43 20.77
CA GLN A 413 24.17 10.97 20.59
C GLN A 413 24.33 10.58 19.10
N PRO A 414 25.54 10.72 18.52
CA PRO A 414 25.78 10.39 17.11
C PRO A 414 25.51 8.92 16.78
N GLU A 415 25.68 8.01 17.74
CA GLU A 415 25.52 6.57 17.58
C GLU A 415 24.07 6.15 17.31
N GLU A 416 23.08 6.97 17.69
CA GLU A 416 21.66 6.67 17.50
C GLU A 416 21.28 6.56 16.01
N LEU A 417 22.09 7.18 15.14
CA LEU A 417 21.93 7.11 13.69
C LEU A 417 22.12 5.70 13.12
N ASN A 418 22.87 4.84 13.81
CA ASN A 418 23.04 3.45 13.38
C ASN A 418 21.73 2.67 13.45
N ARG A 419 20.81 3.09 14.34
CA ARG A 419 19.49 2.49 14.56
C ARG A 419 18.38 3.15 13.76
N ALA A 420 18.63 4.33 13.21
CA ALA A 420 17.65 5.11 12.47
C ALA A 420 17.45 4.57 11.04
N VAL A 421 16.24 4.73 10.51
CA VAL A 421 15.89 4.39 9.12
C VAL A 421 15.88 5.66 8.28
N GLU A 422 16.65 5.68 7.20
CA GLU A 422 16.81 6.84 6.32
C GLU A 422 15.85 6.81 5.13
N ILE A 423 15.35 7.99 4.73
CA ILE A 423 14.49 8.17 3.56
C ILE A 423 15.34 8.62 2.37
N ALA A 424 15.23 7.92 1.25
CA ALA A 424 16.03 8.19 0.05
C ALA A 424 15.73 9.55 -0.61
N ASN A 425 14.44 9.91 -0.82
CA ASN A 425 14.03 11.11 -1.59
C ASN A 425 12.93 11.93 -0.89
N PRO A 426 13.26 12.71 0.14
CA PRO A 426 12.30 13.56 0.86
C PRO A 426 11.95 14.84 0.07
N LYS A 427 10.65 15.23 0.05
CA LYS A 427 10.12 16.30 -0.83
C LYS A 427 10.10 17.73 -0.23
N THR A 428 10.10 17.92 1.09
CA THR A 428 9.83 19.23 1.72
C THR A 428 11.08 19.99 2.19
N LEU A 429 11.10 21.31 1.95
CA LEU A 429 12.14 22.29 2.32
C LEU A 429 12.13 22.74 3.80
N GLU A 430 11.07 22.50 4.58
CA GLU A 430 10.89 23.11 5.93
C GLU A 430 11.87 22.64 7.02
N PHE A 431 12.75 21.67 6.75
CA PHE A 431 13.86 21.34 7.64
C PHE A 431 15.22 21.72 7.05
N GLN A 432 15.26 22.35 5.86
CA GLN A 432 16.44 22.58 5.02
C GLN A 432 17.35 23.73 5.48
N ALA A 433 17.06 24.37 6.62
CA ALA A 433 17.68 25.63 7.03
C ALA A 433 19.08 25.53 7.68
N SER A 434 19.72 24.35 7.73
CA SER A 434 21.16 24.32 8.07
C SER A 434 21.92 23.15 7.44
N CYS A 435 22.88 23.53 6.59
CA CYS A 435 23.95 22.74 5.98
C CYS A 435 23.64 22.06 4.63
N PHE A 436 24.19 22.67 3.57
CA PHE A 436 24.30 22.16 2.21
C PHE A 436 24.94 20.75 2.22
N MET A 437 24.37 19.84 1.43
CA MET A 437 24.93 18.57 0.95
C MET A 437 24.71 17.26 1.74
N PHE A 438 24.14 17.25 2.95
CA PHE A 438 23.90 15.99 3.70
C PHE A 438 22.59 15.93 4.50
N MET A 439 21.50 16.46 3.95
CA MET A 439 20.20 16.44 4.63
C MET A 439 19.37 15.19 4.30
N HIS A 440 19.68 14.09 4.99
CA HIS A 440 18.88 12.88 5.00
C HIS A 440 17.80 12.95 6.09
N PHE A 441 16.55 12.67 5.71
CA PHE A 441 15.43 12.55 6.65
C PHE A 441 15.43 11.16 7.27
N VAL A 442 15.09 11.07 8.55
CA VAL A 442 15.07 9.81 9.29
C VAL A 442 13.71 9.59 9.96
N ALA A 443 13.28 8.34 10.04
CA ALA A 443 12.21 7.97 10.94
C ALA A 443 12.68 8.11 12.40
N ARG A 444 11.82 8.66 13.27
CA ARG A 444 12.16 8.89 14.68
C ARG A 444 12.48 7.58 15.40
N THR A 445 13.61 7.54 16.12
CA THR A 445 13.97 6.44 17.03
C THR A 445 13.57 6.73 18.48
N LEU A 446 13.35 8.00 18.80
CA LEU A 446 12.92 8.51 20.10
C LEU A 446 11.77 9.50 19.92
N LEU A 447 10.88 9.58 20.90
CA LEU A 447 9.80 10.58 20.92
C LEU A 447 10.31 11.94 21.42
N LEU A 448 11.32 11.94 22.28
CA LEU A 448 11.85 13.14 22.93
C LEU A 448 12.12 14.33 21.97
N PRO A 449 12.80 14.18 20.81
CA PRO A 449 13.06 15.32 19.91
C PRO A 449 11.79 16.03 19.43
N GLY A 450 10.71 15.28 19.15
CA GLY A 450 9.44 15.85 18.75
C GLY A 450 8.80 16.69 19.86
N ILE A 451 8.87 16.18 21.10
CA ILE A 451 8.35 16.89 22.28
C ILE A 451 9.16 18.17 22.54
N LEU A 452 10.49 18.12 22.43
CA LEU A 452 11.35 19.29 22.62
C LEU A 452 11.09 20.38 21.59
N LYS A 453 10.88 20.01 20.32
CA LYS A 453 10.45 20.97 19.29
C LYS A 453 9.08 21.58 19.62
N THR A 454 8.15 20.78 20.11
CA THR A 454 6.82 21.27 20.51
C THR A 454 6.93 22.28 21.65
N LEU A 455 7.81 22.03 22.63
CA LEU A 455 8.12 22.99 23.69
C LEU A 455 8.74 24.28 23.16
N ALA A 456 9.68 24.19 22.20
CA ALA A 456 10.33 25.36 21.61
C ALA A 456 9.31 26.32 20.95
N HIS A 457 8.29 25.78 20.28
CA HIS A 457 7.21 26.55 19.67
C HIS A 457 6.19 27.10 20.69
N ASN A 458 6.16 26.55 21.91
CA ASN A 458 5.19 26.92 22.95
C ASN A 458 5.83 27.56 24.19
N LYS A 459 7.06 28.06 24.07
CA LYS A 459 7.83 28.64 25.19
C LYS A 459 7.15 29.84 25.87
N ASP A 460 6.26 30.53 25.16
CA ASP A 460 5.53 31.71 25.66
C ASP A 460 4.28 31.36 26.47
N LYS A 461 3.94 30.07 26.58
CA LYS A 461 2.79 29.59 27.36
C LYS A 461 3.10 29.58 28.87
N ALA A 462 2.03 29.57 29.67
CA ALA A 462 2.14 29.54 31.12
C ALA A 462 2.89 28.29 31.61
N LEU A 463 3.89 28.51 32.46
CA LEU A 463 4.71 27.45 33.06
C LEU A 463 4.05 26.91 34.34
N PRO A 464 4.28 25.64 34.71
CA PRO A 464 5.10 24.65 34.00
C PRO A 464 4.35 23.95 32.87
N LEU A 465 5.05 23.63 31.77
CA LEU A 465 4.52 22.80 30.69
C LEU A 465 4.81 21.33 30.96
N LYS A 466 3.77 20.50 30.88
CA LYS A 466 3.82 19.06 31.10
C LYS A 466 3.26 18.37 29.87
N LEU A 467 4.13 17.83 29.03
CA LEU A 467 3.74 17.21 27.76
C LEU A 467 4.06 15.73 27.79
N PHE A 468 3.26 14.92 27.10
CA PHE A 468 3.55 13.51 26.91
C PHE A 468 3.08 13.01 25.55
N GLU A 469 3.64 11.89 25.11
CA GLU A 469 3.24 11.16 23.90
C GLU A 469 3.42 9.67 24.13
N ILE A 470 2.44 8.85 23.70
CA ILE A 470 2.58 7.39 23.62
C ILE A 470 2.39 6.99 22.17
N GLN A 471 3.48 6.72 21.46
CA GLN A 471 3.45 6.47 20.02
C GLN A 471 4.60 5.58 19.57
N ASP A 472 4.55 5.16 18.31
CA ASP A 472 5.56 4.28 17.72
C ASP A 472 6.82 5.05 17.32
N VAL A 473 7.97 4.43 17.63
CA VAL A 473 9.28 4.75 17.08
C VAL A 473 9.71 3.64 16.13
N VAL A 474 10.57 3.96 15.17
CA VAL A 474 11.08 3.01 14.18
C VAL A 474 12.50 2.64 14.53
N GLU A 475 12.76 1.36 14.70
CA GLU A 475 14.09 0.83 14.95
C GLU A 475 14.53 -0.06 13.79
N ARG A 476 15.78 0.12 13.35
CA ARG A 476 16.42 -0.81 12.43
C ARG A 476 16.59 -2.18 13.10
N ASN A 477 16.28 -3.23 12.37
CA ASN A 477 16.54 -4.60 12.81
C ASN A 477 17.86 -5.10 12.21
N ASP A 478 18.87 -5.30 13.04
CA ASP A 478 20.19 -5.78 12.59
C ASP A 478 20.22 -7.28 12.29
N SER A 479 19.15 -8.03 12.58
CA SER A 479 18.99 -9.39 12.06
C SER A 479 18.64 -9.33 10.57
N SER A 480 19.56 -9.80 9.73
CA SER A 480 19.78 -9.44 8.31
C SER A 480 18.65 -9.73 7.30
N ASP A 481 17.43 -10.03 7.74
CA ASP A 481 16.30 -10.44 6.87
C ASP A 481 14.94 -9.85 7.30
N LYS A 482 14.90 -8.91 8.25
CA LYS A 482 13.65 -8.32 8.72
C LYS A 482 13.59 -6.83 8.47
N ASP A 483 12.43 -6.39 7.99
CA ASP A 483 12.06 -4.98 7.86
C ASP A 483 12.25 -4.24 9.19
N PRO A 484 12.45 -2.91 9.16
CA PRO A 484 12.42 -2.08 10.35
C PRO A 484 11.17 -2.36 11.21
N VAL A 485 11.34 -2.30 12.53
CA VAL A 485 10.29 -2.64 13.49
C VAL A 485 9.77 -1.40 14.17
N ASN A 486 8.45 -1.28 14.25
CA ASN A 486 7.80 -0.27 15.07
C ASN A 486 7.74 -0.75 16.52
N ARG A 487 8.15 0.10 17.46
CA ARG A 487 7.97 -0.12 18.90
C ARG A 487 7.23 1.03 19.53
N ARG A 488 6.24 0.73 20.37
CA ARG A 488 5.53 1.76 21.12
C ARG A 488 6.35 2.25 22.29
N HIS A 489 6.66 3.53 22.29
CA HIS A 489 7.32 4.22 23.38
C HIS A 489 6.33 5.11 24.13
N PHE A 490 6.63 5.39 25.39
CA PHE A 490 6.03 6.45 26.18
C PHE A 490 7.10 7.46 26.52
N CYS A 491 6.86 8.72 26.20
CA CYS A 491 7.73 9.83 26.56
C CYS A 491 6.92 10.93 27.25
N ALA A 492 7.48 11.50 28.32
CA ALA A 492 6.90 12.61 29.05
C ALA A 492 7.99 13.62 29.42
N VAL A 493 7.62 14.89 29.39
CA VAL A 493 8.53 16.01 29.61
C VAL A 493 7.90 17.04 30.53
N TYR A 494 8.67 17.47 31.53
CA TYR A 494 8.36 18.61 32.40
C TYR A 494 9.31 19.76 32.06
N TYR A 495 8.73 20.92 31.75
CA TYR A 495 9.47 22.14 31.42
C TYR A 495 9.03 23.28 32.33
N GLY A 496 9.97 23.85 33.08
CA GLY A 496 9.65 24.85 34.10
C GLY A 496 10.88 25.58 34.64
N LYS A 497 10.64 26.52 35.56
CA LYS A 497 11.71 27.27 36.25
C LYS A 497 12.55 26.37 37.15
N THR A 498 11.93 25.34 37.73
CA THR A 498 12.59 24.27 38.48
C THR A 498 12.73 23.02 37.59
N SER A 499 13.63 22.11 37.97
CA SER A 499 13.86 20.90 37.17
C SER A 499 12.64 19.97 37.11
N GLY A 500 11.86 19.87 38.20
CA GLY A 500 10.72 18.96 38.27
C GLY A 500 11.09 17.48 38.15
N PHE A 501 12.33 17.11 38.49
CA PHE A 501 12.82 15.74 38.40
C PHE A 501 11.98 14.78 39.27
N GLU A 502 11.58 15.23 40.46
CA GLU A 502 10.66 14.53 41.36
C GLU A 502 9.27 14.32 40.77
N THR A 503 8.80 15.24 39.90
CA THR A 503 7.50 15.10 39.22
C THR A 503 7.57 14.02 38.15
N ILE A 504 8.65 13.98 37.37
CA ILE A 504 8.88 12.95 36.36
C ILE A 504 9.11 11.57 37.00
N HIS A 505 9.85 11.51 38.11
CA HIS A 505 10.01 10.29 38.89
C HIS A 505 8.67 9.80 39.45
N GLY A 506 7.85 10.71 40.01
CA GLY A 506 6.51 10.38 40.48
C GLY A 506 5.58 9.89 39.35
N LEU A 507 5.72 10.44 38.13
CA LEU A 507 4.99 9.97 36.95
C LEU A 507 5.40 8.56 36.56
N LEU A 508 6.70 8.23 36.60
CA LEU A 508 7.18 6.87 36.36
C LEU A 508 6.57 5.87 37.37
N ASP A 509 6.60 6.21 38.66
CA ASP A 509 6.02 5.37 39.72
C ASP A 509 4.50 5.19 39.54
N HIS A 510 3.81 6.25 39.14
CA HIS A 510 2.38 6.19 38.82
C HIS A 510 2.13 5.28 37.60
N PHE A 511 2.89 5.46 36.52
CA PHE A 511 2.82 4.67 35.30
C PHE A 511 3.03 3.17 35.56
N MET A 512 4.08 2.82 36.31
CA MET A 512 4.38 1.44 36.67
C MET A 512 3.30 0.83 37.56
N ARG A 513 2.74 1.62 38.50
CA ARG A 513 1.64 1.17 39.37
C ARG A 513 0.35 0.88 38.60
N LEU A 514 -0.01 1.70 37.62
CA LEU A 514 -1.17 1.47 36.74
C LEU A 514 -1.03 0.16 35.95
N LEU A 515 0.20 -0.19 35.57
CA LEU A 515 0.52 -1.44 34.89
C LEU A 515 0.75 -2.61 35.87
N GLU A 516 0.56 -2.39 37.17
CA GLU A 516 0.77 -3.36 38.26
C GLU A 516 2.20 -3.93 38.35
N VAL A 517 3.19 -3.14 37.92
CA VAL A 517 4.61 -3.51 38.00
C VAL A 517 5.15 -3.11 39.37
N SER A 518 5.72 -4.07 40.11
CA SER A 518 6.30 -3.84 41.43
C SER A 518 7.59 -3.02 41.36
N SER A 519 7.89 -2.23 42.39
CA SER A 519 9.21 -1.59 42.57
C SER A 519 10.28 -2.54 43.11
N ASN A 520 9.96 -3.83 43.31
CA ASN A 520 10.94 -4.83 43.72
C ASN A 520 11.88 -5.16 42.53
N PRO A 521 13.20 -4.96 42.66
CA PRO A 521 14.16 -5.19 41.57
C PRO A 521 14.12 -6.60 40.97
N ALA A 522 13.75 -7.62 41.76
CA ALA A 522 13.72 -9.01 41.30
C ALA A 522 12.48 -9.36 40.45
N LEU A 523 11.38 -8.62 40.60
CA LEU A 523 10.08 -8.98 40.02
C LEU A 523 9.44 -7.88 39.17
N GLY A 524 9.89 -6.62 39.30
CA GLY A 524 9.37 -5.50 38.53
C GLY A 524 10.48 -4.57 38.07
N TYR A 525 10.42 -3.27 38.39
CA TYR A 525 11.40 -2.28 37.92
C TYR A 525 12.29 -1.76 39.05
N CYS A 526 13.49 -1.33 38.69
CA CYS A 526 14.37 -0.54 39.53
C CYS A 526 15.07 0.55 38.74
N ILE A 527 15.56 1.55 39.45
CA ILE A 527 16.22 2.72 38.90
C ILE A 527 17.71 2.58 39.23
N LYS A 528 18.57 2.64 38.21
CA LYS A 528 20.04 2.63 38.38
C LYS A 528 20.61 3.93 37.84
N GLU A 529 21.56 4.51 38.56
CA GLU A 529 22.33 5.65 38.06
C GLU A 529 23.02 5.25 36.74
N ASP A 530 23.02 6.17 35.77
CA ASP A 530 23.62 6.00 34.45
C ASP A 530 24.29 7.31 34.03
N LEU A 531 25.13 7.29 33.00
CA LEU A 531 25.81 8.48 32.46
C LEU A 531 25.51 8.62 30.96
N LEU A 532 24.33 9.14 30.67
CA LEU A 532 23.83 9.31 29.31
C LEU A 532 24.13 10.72 28.76
N PRO A 533 24.66 10.87 27.52
CA PRO A 533 25.13 12.16 26.99
C PRO A 533 24.09 13.29 26.88
N PHE A 534 22.80 12.92 26.84
CA PHE A 534 21.68 13.84 26.73
C PHE A 534 21.25 14.45 28.08
N TYR A 535 21.75 13.92 29.20
CA TYR A 535 21.40 14.36 30.54
C TYR A 535 22.53 15.07 31.29
N PHE A 536 22.14 15.82 32.32
CA PHE A 536 23.07 16.43 33.27
C PHE A 536 23.71 15.36 34.17
N PRO A 537 25.05 15.30 34.28
CA PRO A 537 25.75 14.29 35.09
C PRO A 537 25.26 14.24 36.54
N GLY A 538 25.07 13.03 37.07
CA GLY A 538 24.55 12.80 38.44
C GLY A 538 23.05 13.09 38.61
N ARG A 539 22.33 13.43 37.53
CA ARG A 539 20.88 13.67 37.51
C ARG A 539 20.18 12.90 36.40
N CYS A 540 20.65 11.68 36.15
CA CYS A 540 20.04 10.74 35.22
C CYS A 540 20.04 9.32 35.76
N ALA A 541 19.07 8.54 35.31
CA ALA A 541 18.94 7.15 35.67
C ALA A 541 18.35 6.32 34.52
N SER A 542 18.84 5.09 34.42
CA SER A 542 18.27 4.05 33.57
C SER A 542 17.18 3.28 34.30
N ILE A 543 16.10 3.01 33.58
CA ILE A 543 14.97 2.24 34.08
C ILE A 543 15.22 0.78 33.69
N MET A 544 15.43 -0.06 34.69
CA MET A 544 15.78 -1.45 34.53
C MET A 544 14.59 -2.33 34.92
N LEU A 545 14.26 -3.28 34.06
CA LEU A 545 13.25 -4.30 34.29
C LEU A 545 13.93 -5.59 34.77
N ARG A 546 13.45 -6.13 35.89
CA ARG A 546 14.02 -7.30 36.60
C ARG A 546 15.51 -7.16 36.93
N GLY A 547 15.99 -5.92 37.07
CA GLY A 547 17.39 -5.60 37.35
C GLY A 547 18.37 -5.83 36.19
N GLU A 548 17.92 -6.40 35.06
CA GLU A 548 18.77 -6.89 33.96
C GLU A 548 18.53 -6.13 32.64
N LYS A 549 17.27 -5.94 32.21
CA LYS A 549 16.94 -5.34 30.91
C LYS A 549 16.69 -3.83 31.04
N LYS A 550 17.43 -3.00 30.30
CA LYS A 550 17.15 -1.56 30.18
C LYS A 550 15.92 -1.37 29.30
N ILE A 551 14.89 -0.70 29.82
CA ILE A 551 13.63 -0.43 29.12
C ILE A 551 13.40 1.06 28.85
N GLY A 552 14.23 1.93 29.42
CA GLY A 552 14.07 3.37 29.27
C GLY A 552 15.06 4.15 30.11
N HIS A 553 14.87 5.46 30.16
CA HIS A 553 15.70 6.40 30.86
C HIS A 553 14.89 7.61 31.36
N MET A 554 15.37 8.24 32.42
CA MET A 554 14.83 9.50 32.92
C MET A 554 15.95 10.39 33.46
N GLY A 555 15.77 11.70 33.42
CA GLY A 555 16.80 12.64 33.84
C GLY A 555 16.48 14.10 33.57
N ILE A 556 17.34 14.97 34.09
CA ILE A 556 17.37 16.40 33.75
C ILE A 556 18.22 16.56 32.49
N LEU A 557 17.68 17.14 31.43
CA LEU A 557 18.40 17.34 30.16
C LEU A 557 19.65 18.20 30.35
N HIS A 558 20.70 17.85 29.61
CA HIS A 558 21.94 18.63 29.61
C HIS A 558 21.68 20.04 29.04
N PRO A 559 22.24 21.12 29.62
CA PRO A 559 22.01 22.48 29.12
C PRO A 559 22.37 22.69 27.65
N SER A 560 23.31 21.91 27.09
CA SER A 560 23.63 21.97 25.67
C SER A 560 22.48 21.46 24.79
N VAL A 561 21.77 20.42 25.22
CA VAL A 561 20.61 19.85 24.51
C VAL A 561 19.47 20.85 24.55
N CYS A 562 19.16 21.43 25.72
CA CYS A 562 18.14 22.47 25.82
C CYS A 562 18.43 23.64 24.86
N ARG A 563 19.67 24.14 24.82
CA ARG A 563 20.07 25.19 23.88
C ARG A 563 19.98 24.76 22.41
N ALA A 564 20.33 23.52 22.08
CA ALA A 564 20.25 23.00 20.71
C ALA A 564 18.81 22.87 20.17
N PHE A 565 17.83 22.81 21.07
CA PHE A 565 16.39 22.86 20.77
C PHE A 565 15.75 24.22 21.09
N ASP A 566 16.54 25.28 21.26
CA ASP A 566 16.06 26.66 21.54
C ASP A 566 15.20 26.79 22.82
N LEU A 567 15.52 26.00 23.84
CA LEU A 567 14.87 26.02 25.16
C LEU A 567 15.71 26.81 26.19
N ASN A 568 15.05 27.69 26.93
CA ASN A 568 15.69 28.62 27.87
C ASN A 568 15.63 28.18 29.34
N LEU A 569 14.79 27.20 29.66
CA LEU A 569 14.57 26.72 31.03
C LEU A 569 14.97 25.25 31.19
N VAL A 570 14.87 24.76 32.42
CA VAL A 570 15.23 23.39 32.78
C VAL A 570 14.13 22.43 32.32
N CYS A 571 14.56 21.29 31.81
CA CYS A 571 13.69 20.27 31.24
C CYS A 571 14.05 18.91 31.85
N SER A 572 13.08 18.23 32.46
CA SER A 572 13.21 16.84 32.87
C SER A 572 12.38 15.95 31.95
N CYS A 573 12.93 14.82 31.53
CA CYS A 573 12.20 13.88 30.68
C CYS A 573 12.28 12.45 31.19
N LEU A 574 11.31 11.66 30.74
CA LEU A 574 11.17 10.24 30.93
C LEU A 574 10.80 9.64 29.59
N GLU A 575 11.56 8.65 29.12
CA GLU A 575 11.20 7.87 27.94
C GLU A 575 11.43 6.38 28.21
N LEU A 576 10.47 5.54 27.83
CA LEU A 576 10.56 4.09 27.97
C LEU A 576 9.81 3.35 26.85
N SER A 577 10.24 2.13 26.59
CA SER A 577 9.54 1.17 25.74
C SER A 577 8.29 0.67 26.45
N PHE A 578 7.13 1.05 25.93
CA PHE A 578 5.83 0.67 26.51
C PHE A 578 5.55 -0.82 26.35
N GLU A 579 5.98 -1.39 25.22
CA GLU A 579 5.79 -2.82 24.91
C GLU A 579 6.54 -3.71 25.89
N ASP A 580 7.79 -3.37 26.21
CA ASP A 580 8.60 -4.17 27.15
C ASP A 580 7.97 -4.22 28.56
N VAL A 581 7.31 -3.13 28.97
CA VAL A 581 6.58 -3.10 30.24
C VAL A 581 5.32 -3.96 30.19
N ILE A 582 4.57 -3.91 29.09
CA ILE A 582 3.35 -4.72 28.91
C ILE A 582 3.66 -6.22 28.86
N GLU A 583 4.73 -6.63 28.18
CA GLU A 583 5.15 -8.03 28.12
C GLU A 583 5.36 -8.61 29.53
N THR A 584 5.89 -7.80 30.45
CA THR A 584 6.09 -8.21 31.85
C THR A 584 4.78 -8.50 32.57
N LYS A 585 3.74 -7.70 32.32
CA LYS A 585 2.40 -7.89 32.93
C LYS A 585 1.82 -9.26 32.58
N ARG A 586 1.98 -9.73 31.34
CA ARG A 586 1.52 -11.06 30.91
C ARG A 586 2.12 -12.18 31.77
N PHE A 587 3.42 -12.08 32.07
CA PHE A 587 4.09 -13.06 32.92
C PHE A 587 3.68 -12.94 34.39
N CYS A 588 3.60 -11.74 34.98
CA CYS A 588 3.27 -11.57 36.41
C CYS A 588 1.84 -12.02 36.77
N CYS A 589 0.87 -11.87 35.86
CA CYS A 589 -0.49 -12.35 36.08
C CYS A 589 -0.58 -13.89 36.14
N GLU A 590 0.27 -14.62 35.42
CA GLU A 590 0.35 -16.09 35.53
C GLU A 590 0.91 -16.54 36.89
N PHE A 591 1.82 -15.77 37.51
CA PHE A 591 2.38 -16.07 38.83
C PHE A 591 1.46 -15.73 40.01
N ARG A 592 0.53 -14.76 39.87
CA ARG A 592 -0.30 -14.29 41.00
C ARG A 592 -1.42 -15.25 41.41
N ILE A 593 -1.82 -16.20 40.55
CA ILE A 593 -2.83 -17.21 40.89
C ILE A 593 -2.31 -18.20 41.96
N SER A 594 -0.98 -18.27 42.19
CA SER A 594 -0.39 -19.19 43.18
C SER A 594 -0.13 -18.62 44.58
N ASP A 595 -0.13 -17.30 44.79
CA ASP A 595 0.32 -16.70 46.05
C ASP A 595 -0.71 -15.71 46.63
N VAL A 596 -1.75 -16.26 47.26
CA VAL A 596 -2.57 -15.53 48.25
C VAL A 596 -2.71 -16.39 49.50
N VAL A 597 -1.70 -16.34 50.37
CA VAL A 597 -1.85 -16.50 51.83
C VAL A 597 -0.89 -15.48 52.46
N ARG A 598 -1.45 -14.47 53.12
CA ARG A 598 -0.70 -13.50 53.95
C ARG A 598 -0.24 -14.20 55.22
N GLU A 599 1.03 -14.05 55.59
CA GLU A 599 1.45 -14.11 56.99
C GLU A 599 2.51 -13.03 57.27
N SER A 600 2.24 -12.30 58.34
CA SER A 600 3.09 -11.30 58.99
C SER A 600 4.13 -11.96 59.90
N ASN A 601 5.28 -11.30 60.00
CA ASN A 601 6.36 -11.41 61.00
C ASN A 601 7.65 -12.16 60.61
N TYR A 602 8.74 -11.41 60.79
CA TYR A 602 10.12 -11.77 61.20
C TYR A 602 10.59 -13.23 61.08
N GLY A 603 11.74 -13.41 60.40
CA GLY A 603 12.72 -14.44 60.76
C GLY A 603 13.03 -15.51 59.70
N GLU A 604 14.25 -15.39 59.16
CA GLU A 604 15.19 -16.43 58.74
C GLU A 604 14.98 -17.39 57.54
N TYR A 605 16.12 -17.51 56.86
CA TYR A 605 16.54 -18.46 55.84
C TYR A 605 16.30 -19.93 56.24
N ILE A 606 15.64 -20.69 55.36
CA ILE A 606 15.88 -22.10 54.95
C ILE A 606 14.58 -22.55 54.27
N MET A 607 14.57 -22.77 52.94
CA MET A 607 13.65 -23.70 52.22
C MET A 607 13.78 -23.55 50.67
N LYS A 608 14.94 -23.87 50.09
CA LYS A 608 15.11 -23.93 48.61
C LYS A 608 14.82 -25.31 47.98
N LYS A 609 14.64 -26.40 48.75
CA LYS A 609 14.41 -27.76 48.20
C LYS A 609 12.94 -28.22 48.13
N ASN A 610 12.05 -27.71 48.99
CA ASN A 610 10.63 -28.12 49.01
C ASN A 610 9.76 -27.39 47.97
N ALA A 611 10.16 -26.21 47.51
CA ALA A 611 9.44 -25.44 46.49
C ALA A 611 9.45 -26.12 45.10
N LEU A 612 10.57 -26.74 44.71
CA LEU A 612 10.71 -27.43 43.42
C LEU A 612 9.85 -28.71 43.33
N ARG A 613 9.71 -29.48 44.41
CA ARG A 613 8.82 -30.66 44.45
C ARG A 613 7.33 -30.28 44.41
N ARG A 614 6.94 -29.16 45.04
CA ARG A 614 5.57 -28.62 44.97
C ARG A 614 5.22 -28.10 43.57
N ARG A 615 6.18 -27.50 42.85
CA ARG A 615 6.03 -27.02 41.47
C ARG A 615 5.70 -28.13 40.46
N SER A 616 6.37 -29.28 40.52
CA SER A 616 6.05 -30.40 39.62
C SER A 616 4.67 -31.01 39.88
N PHE A 617 4.22 -31.07 41.14
CA PHE A 617 2.90 -31.62 41.50
C PHE A 617 1.73 -30.72 41.04
N CYS A 618 1.82 -29.40 41.23
CA CYS A 618 0.76 -28.48 40.77
C CYS A 618 0.65 -28.42 39.24
N PHE A 619 1.77 -28.49 38.51
CA PHE A 619 1.76 -28.49 37.04
C PHE A 619 1.04 -29.73 36.47
N HIS A 620 1.27 -30.91 37.07
CA HIS A 620 0.59 -32.15 36.65
C HIS A 620 -0.92 -32.11 36.95
N MET A 621 -1.33 -31.52 38.07
CA MET A 621 -2.74 -31.36 38.42
C MET A 621 -3.49 -30.43 37.45
N ASN A 622 -2.90 -29.31 37.05
CA ASN A 622 -3.52 -28.37 36.12
C ASN A 622 -3.70 -28.97 34.71
N CYS A 623 -2.73 -29.77 34.25
CA CYS A 623 -2.88 -30.53 33.00
C CYS A 623 -4.01 -31.57 33.11
N MET A 624 -4.11 -32.31 34.22
CA MET A 624 -5.18 -33.29 34.43
C MET A 624 -6.57 -32.64 34.51
N ASP A 625 -6.70 -31.47 35.12
CA ASP A 625 -7.98 -30.73 35.19
C ASP A 625 -8.40 -30.17 33.82
N PHE A 626 -7.46 -29.75 32.98
CA PHE A 626 -7.73 -29.35 31.60
C PHE A 626 -8.29 -30.52 30.78
N PHE A 627 -7.69 -31.71 30.89
CA PHE A 627 -8.17 -32.91 30.21
C PHE A 627 -9.51 -33.42 30.76
N CYS A 628 -9.75 -33.34 32.07
CA CYS A 628 -11.04 -33.72 32.66
C CYS A 628 -12.19 -32.80 32.22
N LYS A 629 -11.92 -31.48 32.08
CA LYS A 629 -12.89 -30.49 31.56
C LYS A 629 -13.21 -30.71 30.08
N GLN A 630 -12.19 -31.00 29.27
CA GLN A 630 -12.36 -31.42 27.86
C GLN A 630 -13.17 -32.72 27.74
N TRP A 631 -12.95 -33.69 28.64
CA TRP A 631 -13.68 -34.96 28.67
C TRP A 631 -15.16 -34.80 29.07
N THR A 632 -15.45 -33.95 30.06
CA THR A 632 -16.84 -33.63 30.45
C THR A 632 -17.58 -32.87 29.36
N TYR A 633 -16.87 -32.01 28.62
CA TYR A 633 -17.40 -31.34 27.42
C TYR A 633 -17.76 -32.34 26.32
N LEU A 634 -16.85 -33.27 25.99
CA LEU A 634 -17.09 -34.32 24.98
C LEU A 634 -18.26 -35.25 25.35
N ARG A 635 -18.42 -35.58 26.63
CA ARG A 635 -19.55 -36.40 27.15
C ARG A 635 -20.89 -35.68 27.05
N ARG A 636 -20.93 -34.35 27.24
CA ARG A 636 -22.14 -33.51 27.05
C ARG A 636 -22.55 -33.38 25.59
N THR A 637 -21.61 -33.49 24.65
CA THR A 637 -21.87 -33.44 23.21
C THR A 637 -22.32 -34.77 22.58
N GLY A 638 -22.56 -35.82 23.38
CA GLY A 638 -23.23 -37.05 22.91
C GLY A 638 -22.39 -38.00 22.05
N SER A 639 -21.06 -37.87 22.03
CA SER A 639 -20.19 -38.74 21.23
C SER A 639 -20.02 -40.13 21.89
N LYS A 640 -20.38 -41.21 21.18
CA LYS A 640 -20.18 -42.61 21.65
C LYS A 640 -18.69 -42.95 21.65
N LEU A 641 -18.09 -43.05 22.84
CA LEU A 641 -16.70 -43.47 23.07
C LEU A 641 -16.65 -44.88 23.68
N SER A 642 -15.57 -45.63 23.40
CA SER A 642 -15.46 -47.07 23.75
C SER A 642 -15.24 -47.34 25.24
N ALA A 643 -15.64 -48.53 25.71
CA ALA A 643 -15.54 -48.95 27.12
C ALA A 643 -14.11 -48.85 27.71
N LYS A 644 -13.07 -49.02 26.89
CA LYS A 644 -11.66 -48.87 27.31
C LYS A 644 -11.32 -47.44 27.74
N CYS A 645 -11.93 -46.42 27.13
CA CYS A 645 -11.74 -45.03 27.51
C CYS A 645 -12.35 -44.71 28.89
N HIS A 646 -13.45 -45.39 29.26
CA HIS A 646 -14.09 -45.20 30.57
C HIS A 646 -13.28 -45.84 31.71
N GLN A 647 -12.70 -47.01 31.46
CA GLN A 647 -11.87 -47.73 32.41
C GLN A 647 -10.59 -46.95 32.76
N TRP A 648 -10.01 -46.25 31.78
CA TRP A 648 -8.85 -45.37 31.98
C TRP A 648 -9.19 -44.09 32.75
N TYR A 649 -10.36 -43.50 32.51
CA TYR A 649 -10.85 -42.35 33.28
C TYR A 649 -11.03 -42.68 34.78
N CYS A 650 -11.63 -43.83 35.09
CA CYS A 650 -11.80 -44.26 36.49
C CYS A 650 -10.46 -44.53 37.20
N GLY A 651 -9.47 -45.09 36.50
CA GLY A 651 -8.11 -45.24 37.04
C GLY A 651 -7.43 -43.89 37.32
N TYR A 652 -7.66 -42.89 36.48
CA TYR A 652 -7.10 -41.54 36.63
C TYR A 652 -7.77 -40.71 37.74
N GLU A 653 -9.08 -40.85 37.95
CA GLU A 653 -9.80 -40.27 39.10
C GLU A 653 -9.30 -40.87 40.43
N GLY A 654 -9.04 -42.19 40.47
CA GLY A 654 -8.43 -42.85 41.64
C GLY A 654 -7.05 -42.31 41.98
N ILE A 655 -6.19 -42.09 40.97
CA ILE A 655 -4.87 -41.47 41.15
C ILE A 655 -4.99 -40.01 41.62
N ARG A 656 -6.01 -39.27 41.14
CA ARG A 656 -6.28 -37.88 41.54
C ARG A 656 -6.63 -37.77 43.02
N GLU A 657 -7.50 -38.64 43.53
CA GLU A 657 -7.89 -38.64 44.95
C GLU A 657 -6.76 -39.13 45.88
N ILE A 658 -5.90 -40.06 45.41
CA ILE A 658 -4.67 -40.46 46.12
C ILE A 658 -3.67 -39.29 46.19
N MET A 659 -3.52 -38.51 45.11
CA MET A 659 -2.64 -37.34 45.12
C MET A 659 -3.19 -36.19 45.98
N LYS A 660 -4.51 -35.99 46.02
CA LYS A 660 -5.15 -35.00 46.92
C LYS A 660 -4.95 -35.36 48.40
N SER A 661 -5.15 -36.63 48.76
CA SER A 661 -4.94 -37.12 50.14
C SER A 661 -3.46 -37.02 50.56
N GLN A 662 -2.51 -37.29 49.66
CA GLN A 662 -1.08 -37.05 49.90
C GLN A 662 -0.73 -35.55 50.07
N LEU A 663 -1.40 -34.64 49.34
CA LEU A 663 -1.22 -33.20 49.47
C LEU A 663 -1.76 -32.66 50.80
N ILE A 664 -2.80 -33.29 51.35
CA ILE A 664 -3.36 -33.02 52.66
C ILE A 664 -2.42 -33.53 53.77
N LEU A 665 -1.85 -34.72 53.62
CA LEU A 665 -0.84 -35.28 54.55
C LEU A 665 0.48 -34.48 54.58
N LEU A 666 0.92 -33.92 53.43
CA LEU A 666 2.08 -33.01 53.36
C LEU A 666 1.85 -31.64 54.00
N ARG A 667 0.61 -31.30 54.39
CA ARG A 667 0.25 -30.07 55.13
C ARG A 667 0.32 -30.26 56.65
N SER A 668 0.16 -31.48 57.18
CA SER A 668 0.28 -31.77 58.62
C SER A 668 1.73 -32.08 59.00
N LYS A 669 2.36 -31.21 59.79
CA LYS A 669 3.77 -31.30 60.21
C LYS A 669 4.03 -32.48 61.17
N THR A 670 4.14 -33.73 60.70
CA THR A 670 4.79 -34.84 61.46
C THR A 670 5.00 -36.08 60.58
N MET A 671 6.25 -36.41 60.22
CA MET A 671 6.84 -37.77 60.29
C MET A 671 8.24 -37.83 59.62
N PRO A 672 9.17 -38.68 60.12
CA PRO A 672 10.46 -38.95 59.47
C PRO A 672 10.32 -39.99 58.35
N ALA A 673 11.31 -40.03 57.47
CA ALA A 673 11.31 -40.81 56.23
C ALA A 673 11.14 -42.32 56.45
N THR A 674 10.00 -42.87 56.03
CA THR A 674 9.83 -44.32 55.79
C THR A 674 9.21 -44.56 54.42
N THR A 675 9.81 -45.49 53.69
CA THR A 675 9.42 -45.94 52.36
C THR A 675 8.05 -46.61 52.41
N LEU A 676 7.02 -45.95 51.88
CA LEU A 676 5.67 -46.51 51.77
C LEU A 676 5.61 -47.48 50.58
N LYS A 677 5.50 -48.80 50.85
CA LYS A 677 5.11 -49.80 49.84
C LYS A 677 3.59 -49.81 49.70
N ILE A 678 3.08 -49.61 48.49
CA ILE A 678 1.65 -49.70 48.18
C ILE A 678 1.44 -50.96 47.33
N ASN A 679 0.59 -51.88 47.79
CA ASN A 679 0.10 -53.01 46.99
C ASN A 679 -1.27 -52.63 46.42
N CYS A 680 -1.42 -52.68 45.10
CA CYS A 680 -2.70 -52.49 44.41
C CYS A 680 -3.32 -53.85 44.14
N TYR A 681 -4.58 -54.06 44.52
CA TYR A 681 -5.39 -55.21 44.13
C TYR A 681 -6.48 -54.78 43.16
N GLY A 682 -6.56 -55.42 42.00
CA GLY A 682 -7.70 -55.37 41.08
C GLY A 682 -8.36 -56.74 40.99
N PRO A 683 -9.65 -56.82 40.61
CA PRO A 683 -10.30 -58.10 40.39
C PRO A 683 -9.75 -58.74 39.11
N GLU A 684 -9.30 -59.99 39.25
CA GLU A 684 -8.85 -60.91 38.19
C GLU A 684 -7.55 -60.55 37.44
N MET A 685 -6.39 -60.84 38.05
CA MET A 685 -5.25 -61.51 37.39
C MET A 685 -4.33 -62.12 38.47
N GLU A 686 -3.98 -63.38 38.30
CA GLU A 686 -3.04 -64.13 39.15
C GLU A 686 -1.59 -63.60 39.06
N HIS A 687 -0.93 -63.56 40.22
CA HIS A 687 0.52 -63.57 40.50
C HIS A 687 1.47 -62.54 39.85
N SER A 688 1.73 -61.42 40.55
CA SER A 688 3.05 -61.02 41.12
C SER A 688 3.05 -59.55 41.57
N PRO A 689 3.65 -59.19 42.73
CA PRO A 689 3.73 -57.79 43.18
C PRO A 689 4.81 -57.03 42.40
N VAL A 690 4.42 -56.02 41.62
CA VAL A 690 5.37 -55.09 40.97
C VAL A 690 5.68 -53.95 41.94
N SER A 691 6.90 -53.93 42.49
CA SER A 691 7.41 -52.79 43.24
C SER A 691 7.94 -51.72 42.28
N VAL A 692 7.25 -50.59 42.15
CA VAL A 692 7.72 -49.47 41.31
C VAL A 692 8.42 -48.42 42.18
N ASN A 693 9.70 -48.19 41.91
CA ASN A 693 10.49 -47.13 42.54
C ASN A 693 10.35 -45.84 41.73
N MET A 694 9.71 -44.82 42.30
CA MET A 694 9.21 -43.63 41.60
C MET A 694 10.29 -42.53 41.38
N ALA A 695 11.51 -42.92 41.01
CA ALA A 695 12.61 -41.97 40.77
C ALA A 695 13.10 -41.90 39.30
N TYR A 696 12.65 -42.81 38.42
CA TYR A 696 13.22 -42.95 37.07
C TYR A 696 12.18 -43.25 35.97
N CYS A 697 10.98 -42.67 36.07
CA CYS A 697 10.01 -42.72 34.96
C CYS A 697 9.69 -41.30 34.48
N SER A 698 10.71 -40.61 33.95
CA SER A 698 10.60 -39.24 33.44
C SER A 698 10.49 -39.22 31.91
N MET A 699 9.57 -38.37 31.43
CA MET A 699 9.43 -37.84 30.07
C MET A 699 9.16 -38.79 28.88
N GLN A 700 9.74 -39.98 28.79
CA GLN A 700 9.58 -40.83 27.60
C GLN A 700 8.18 -41.47 27.48
N SER A 701 7.61 -41.92 28.60
CA SER A 701 6.27 -42.55 28.63
C SER A 701 5.15 -41.53 28.34
N LEU A 702 5.28 -40.31 28.86
CA LEU A 702 4.34 -39.22 28.62
C LEU A 702 4.42 -38.69 27.18
N ARG A 703 5.64 -38.61 26.60
CA ARG A 703 5.83 -38.27 25.19
C ARG A 703 5.24 -39.33 24.27
N LYS A 704 5.46 -40.62 24.54
CA LYS A 704 4.84 -41.72 23.76
C LYS A 704 3.31 -41.69 23.82
N PHE A 705 2.74 -41.39 24.99
CA PHE A 705 1.29 -41.28 25.14
C PHE A 705 0.69 -40.07 24.41
N CYS A 706 1.33 -38.89 24.51
CA CYS A 706 0.93 -37.71 23.73
C CYS A 706 1.04 -37.95 22.22
N PHE A 707 2.09 -38.64 21.76
CA PHE A 707 2.30 -38.95 20.35
C PHE A 707 1.22 -39.90 19.80
N ILE A 708 0.80 -40.89 20.58
CA ILE A 708 -0.25 -41.86 20.19
C ILE A 708 -1.63 -41.17 20.15
N VAL A 709 -1.94 -40.31 21.12
CA VAL A 709 -3.21 -39.56 21.17
C VAL A 709 -3.31 -38.55 20.02
N VAL A 710 -2.23 -37.82 19.73
CA VAL A 710 -2.15 -36.89 18.58
C VAL A 710 -2.26 -37.64 17.24
N SER A 711 -1.62 -38.81 17.12
CA SER A 711 -1.71 -39.64 15.90
C SER A 711 -3.11 -40.22 15.66
N LEU A 712 -3.84 -40.54 16.73
CA LEU A 712 -5.22 -41.03 16.65
C LEU A 712 -6.23 -39.91 16.36
N LEU A 713 -5.96 -38.69 16.85
CA LEU A 713 -6.76 -37.49 16.55
C LEU A 713 -6.54 -36.98 15.12
N ALA A 714 -5.31 -37.10 14.59
CA ALA A 714 -4.98 -36.75 13.21
C ALA A 714 -5.65 -37.66 12.17
N LYS A 715 -5.94 -38.93 12.51
CA LYS A 715 -6.63 -39.89 11.63
C LYS A 715 -8.15 -39.68 11.52
N LYS A 716 -8.75 -38.77 12.29
CA LYS A 716 -10.21 -38.53 12.33
C LYS A 716 -10.63 -37.14 11.81
N GLU A 717 -9.86 -36.56 10.89
CA GLU A 717 -10.12 -35.26 10.24
C GLU A 717 -10.65 -34.17 11.20
N ILE A 718 -9.84 -33.83 12.21
CA ILE A 718 -10.12 -32.69 13.10
C ILE A 718 -9.23 -31.50 12.65
N PRO A 719 -9.75 -30.25 12.61
CA PRO A 719 -9.02 -29.10 12.10
C PRO A 719 -7.68 -28.85 12.83
N LYS A 720 -6.62 -28.54 12.05
CA LYS A 720 -5.21 -28.37 12.48
C LYS A 720 -4.95 -27.34 13.60
N ARG A 721 -5.95 -26.57 14.04
CA ARG A 721 -5.81 -25.59 15.13
C ARG A 721 -5.89 -26.17 16.54
N ILE A 722 -6.39 -27.40 16.70
CA ILE A 722 -6.49 -28.07 18.01
C ILE A 722 -5.27 -28.97 18.28
N ILE A 723 -4.53 -29.35 17.24
CA ILE A 723 -3.37 -30.27 17.32
C ILE A 723 -2.05 -29.54 17.59
N LYS A 724 -1.97 -28.24 17.27
CA LYS A 724 -0.80 -27.39 17.50
C LYS A 724 -0.86 -26.79 18.89
#